data_AF-A0A975CXM9-F1
#
_entry.id   AF-A0A975CXM9-F1
#
_cell.length_a   1.000
_cell.length_b   1.000
_cell.length_c   1.000
_cell.angle_alpha   90.00
_cell.angle_beta   90.00
_cell.angle_gamma   90.00
#
_symmetry.space_group_name_H-M   'P 1'
#
loop_
_entity.id
_entity.type
_entity.pdbx_description
1 polymer ?
#
loop_
_entity_poly.entity_id
_entity_poly.type
_entity_poly.pdbx_seq_one_letter_code
_entity_poly.pdbx_strand_id
1 'polypeptide(L)'
;MKLSFSTRGWKELPWPEQVKDASELRFQGIEVYNLHKCPSLTDRSGVFHKFHRNETLRELREHHLTIPCLDTCIDLGAEEDETGFIPDLIDTAATMKIPYVAVCALHDDDERIRERIDRLIPQFSEKGICMLIKTVGIFADTGKLRKLMDEYACDELGALWDMHHPYRDFHETPDTTIRNLGGYVHHVHLRDSDDDLNYNLIGEGTIPIQDMMNALSSIDYNGFISLEWKTEWMEDIPDREIIFAHFLNYMGRFDNPKGKKKSLYFNHDGTGKYVWKKDELIDLTFGQVLDRMAEEFPDQYAFKYTTLDYIRTYTEFRDDVNRFAKALISLGVKAGTKVAVWATNVPAWYIAFWASARIGAVLVTVNTAYKIHEADYLLRQSDTHTLVMIESALDSNYRAIINELCPEIAVSKPGEPLHCKRLPFLRNVITVGFTQSGCLTFEEAMRRADSVTDETLAAMAERVKPDDVCNMQYTSGTTGFPKGVMLTHYNVVNDGKCIGDRMGLSTADRMMIQVPMFHCFGMVLAMTASMTHGTTLCPLPYFSAKNSLACINQERITCFHGVPTMFIAMFNHEDYRKTDFSYMRTGIMAGSGCPPELMKRAARPDEMNMRGIVSVYGQTESSPGSTMSAWTDSLELRTETVGYAFPHVQCKVIDPETGKELPDGQDGEFCSRGYNIMKGYYKMPDATSATIDADGWLHSGDLARRNPDGTYLITGRLKDMIIRGGENIYPKEIEEFIYTHPAVADVQVIGVPDARYGEAVMACIIKKEGASLTAEEMTEYIKSHMARHKVPQYIEFMDTFPMNAAGKVLKYKMREEAAERLGLVGAAGIDTAGGGKN
;
A
#
# COMPACT_ATOMS: atom_id res chain seq x y z
N MET A 1 1.44 13.76 19.68
CA MET A 1 2.06 14.56 20.76
C MET A 1 1.94 13.77 22.05
N LYS A 2 2.92 13.89 22.94
CA LYS A 2 2.90 13.27 24.27
C LYS A 2 2.76 14.34 25.35
N LEU A 3 2.13 14.04 26.47
CA LEU A 3 1.94 14.99 27.57
C LEU A 3 2.82 14.64 28.77
N SER A 4 3.48 15.66 29.29
CA SER A 4 4.26 15.64 30.53
C SER A 4 3.94 16.87 31.38
N PHE A 5 4.45 16.90 32.60
CA PHE A 5 4.56 18.12 33.39
C PHE A 5 6.01 18.33 33.82
N SER A 6 6.37 19.59 34.08
CA SER A 6 7.66 19.98 34.61
C SER A 6 7.66 19.94 36.14
N THR A 7 8.75 19.49 36.74
CA THR A 7 8.95 19.60 38.20
C THR A 7 9.16 21.05 38.67
N ARG A 8 9.27 22.00 37.74
CA ARG A 8 9.27 23.44 38.03
C ARG A 8 7.99 23.81 38.78
N GLY A 9 8.12 24.40 39.96
CA GLY A 9 7.00 24.72 40.87
C GLY A 9 6.67 23.63 41.89
N TRP A 10 7.24 22.43 41.75
CA TRP A 10 6.95 21.26 42.59
C TRP A 10 8.22 20.62 43.19
N LYS A 11 9.31 21.38 43.31
CA LYS A 11 10.63 20.87 43.71
C LYS A 11 10.67 20.26 45.11
N GLU A 12 9.80 20.73 45.99
CA GLU A 12 9.69 20.23 47.37
C GLU A 12 8.90 18.91 47.45
N LEU A 13 8.23 18.50 46.37
CA LEU A 13 7.46 17.27 46.31
C LEU A 13 8.40 16.06 46.17
N PRO A 14 8.28 15.01 47.01
CA PRO A 14 9.12 13.83 46.87
C PRO A 14 8.92 13.14 45.51
N TRP A 15 10.01 12.65 44.93
CA TRP A 15 9.98 11.96 43.63
C TRP A 15 8.94 10.83 43.52
N PRO A 16 8.76 9.95 44.51
CA PRO A 16 7.75 8.89 44.43
C PRO A 16 6.31 9.42 44.31
N GLU A 17 6.01 10.58 44.91
CA GLU A 17 4.69 11.21 44.74
C GLU A 17 4.52 11.74 43.32
N GLN A 18 5.56 12.33 42.74
CA GLN A 18 5.52 12.80 41.35
C GLN A 18 5.30 11.65 40.36
N VAL A 19 5.97 10.51 40.56
CA VAL A 19 5.76 9.28 39.76
C VAL A 19 4.34 8.75 39.94
N LYS A 20 3.83 8.74 41.17
CA LYS A 20 2.46 8.32 41.47
C LYS A 20 1.44 9.21 40.76
N ASP A 21 1.53 10.52 40.90
CA ASP A 21 0.59 11.47 40.27
C ASP A 21 0.62 11.32 38.74
N ALA A 22 1.82 11.24 38.16
CA ALA A 22 2.00 11.04 36.72
C ALA A 22 1.32 9.73 36.24
N SER A 23 1.49 8.65 37.00
CA SER A 23 0.93 7.34 36.67
C SER A 23 -0.58 7.29 36.82
N GLU A 24 -1.13 7.82 37.93
CA GLU A 24 -2.57 7.82 38.22
C GLU A 24 -3.35 8.71 37.24
N LEU A 25 -2.79 9.87 36.88
CA LEU A 25 -3.40 10.80 35.93
C LEU A 25 -3.03 10.50 34.47
N ARG A 26 -2.22 9.47 34.21
CA ARG A 26 -1.83 8.98 32.87
C ARG A 26 -1.03 9.98 32.03
N PHE A 27 -0.15 10.75 32.67
CA PHE A 27 0.93 11.40 31.94
C PHE A 27 1.84 10.35 31.30
N GLN A 28 2.56 10.75 30.25
CA GLN A 28 3.54 9.90 29.57
C GLN A 28 4.98 10.24 29.99
N GLY A 29 5.17 11.33 30.72
CA GLY A 29 6.48 11.69 31.23
C GLY A 29 6.48 12.79 32.27
N ILE A 30 7.65 12.96 32.89
CA ILE A 30 7.93 13.97 33.91
C ILE A 30 9.22 14.67 33.49
N GLU A 31 9.14 15.94 33.12
CA GLU A 31 10.32 16.76 32.84
C GLU A 31 10.96 17.20 34.16
N VAL A 32 12.28 17.04 34.28
CA VAL A 32 13.01 17.38 35.50
C VAL A 32 13.70 18.73 35.37
N TYR A 33 13.21 19.70 36.13
CA TYR A 33 13.75 21.06 36.17
C TYR A 33 14.89 21.21 37.18
N ASN A 34 16.02 21.77 36.71
CA ASN A 34 17.17 22.19 37.50
C ASN A 34 17.73 21.08 38.40
N LEU A 35 17.89 19.87 37.86
CA LEU A 35 18.40 18.72 38.62
C LEU A 35 19.69 19.01 39.39
N HIS A 36 20.63 19.76 38.78
CA HIS A 36 21.91 20.17 39.37
C HIS A 36 21.77 21.10 40.59
N LYS A 37 20.59 21.69 40.83
CA LYS A 37 20.25 22.53 42.00
C LYS A 37 19.30 21.83 42.98
N CYS A 38 19.10 20.51 42.86
CA CYS A 38 18.17 19.73 43.68
C CYS A 38 18.89 18.61 44.46
N PRO A 39 19.56 18.91 45.59
CA PRO A 39 20.33 17.92 46.38
C PRO A 39 19.49 16.70 46.82
N SER A 40 18.20 16.90 47.12
CA SER A 40 17.26 15.81 47.46
C SER A 40 17.16 14.73 46.38
N LEU A 41 17.44 15.07 45.12
CA LEU A 41 17.41 14.19 43.97
C LEU A 41 18.79 13.64 43.60
N THR A 42 19.87 14.37 43.88
CA THR A 42 21.23 14.06 43.42
C THR A 42 22.20 13.58 44.49
N ASP A 43 21.93 13.80 45.77
CA ASP A 43 22.77 13.35 46.88
C ASP A 43 22.79 11.81 46.99
N ARG A 44 23.61 11.25 47.89
CA ARG A 44 23.86 9.81 47.96
C ARG A 44 22.60 8.93 48.05
N SER A 45 21.51 9.43 48.64
CA SER A 45 20.20 8.77 48.74
C SER A 45 19.19 9.20 47.68
N GLY A 46 19.55 10.13 46.80
CA GLY A 46 18.70 10.68 45.76
C GLY A 46 18.58 9.74 44.55
N VAL A 47 17.41 9.76 43.92
CA VAL A 47 17.04 8.84 42.83
C VAL A 47 17.86 9.05 41.55
N PHE A 48 18.42 10.24 41.35
CA PHE A 48 19.29 10.57 40.20
C PHE A 48 20.78 10.40 40.49
N HIS A 49 21.15 10.01 41.72
CA HIS A 49 22.53 9.70 42.05
C HIS A 49 22.99 8.44 41.30
N LYS A 50 24.27 8.39 40.92
CA LYS A 50 24.84 7.33 40.06
C LYS A 50 24.59 5.88 40.51
N PHE A 51 24.32 5.65 41.79
CA PHE A 51 23.99 4.31 42.33
C PHE A 51 22.50 3.92 42.17
N HIS A 52 21.60 4.87 41.96
CA HIS A 52 20.14 4.67 41.92
C HIS A 52 19.52 4.84 40.53
N ARG A 53 20.19 5.52 39.59
CA ARG A 53 19.66 5.83 38.24
C ARG A 53 19.02 4.64 37.51
N ASN A 54 19.63 3.45 37.58
CA ASN A 54 19.10 2.24 36.93
C ASN A 54 17.82 1.71 37.58
N GLU A 55 17.71 1.84 38.90
CA GLU A 55 16.51 1.47 39.67
C GLU A 55 15.37 2.44 39.34
N THR A 56 15.64 3.74 39.34
CA THR A 56 14.68 4.79 38.95
C THR A 56 14.23 4.67 37.51
N LEU A 57 15.13 4.35 36.58
CA LEU A 57 14.77 4.08 35.19
C LEU A 57 13.81 2.88 35.06
N ARG A 58 14.00 1.85 35.89
CA ARG A 58 13.12 0.68 35.91
C ARG A 58 11.76 1.02 36.48
N GLU A 59 11.70 1.75 37.60
CA GLU A 59 10.45 2.24 38.21
C GLU A 59 9.62 3.04 37.19
N LEU A 60 10.24 3.99 36.50
CA LEU A 60 9.57 4.78 35.46
C LEU A 60 8.98 3.89 34.36
N ARG A 61 9.72 2.87 33.89
CA ARG A 61 9.23 1.92 32.88
C ARG A 61 8.06 1.08 33.36
N GLU A 62 8.08 0.65 34.62
CA GLU A 62 6.97 -0.10 35.25
C GLU A 62 5.68 0.75 35.28
N HIS A 63 5.81 2.06 35.44
CA HIS A 63 4.69 3.02 35.36
C HIS A 63 4.41 3.57 33.94
N HIS A 64 5.12 3.09 32.91
CA HIS A 64 5.03 3.58 31.52
C HIS A 64 5.35 5.07 31.34
N LEU A 65 6.25 5.59 32.18
CA LEU A 65 6.72 6.97 32.18
C LEU A 65 8.13 7.07 31.60
N THR A 66 8.44 8.24 31.05
CA THR A 66 9.80 8.61 30.63
C THR A 66 10.14 10.01 31.14
N ILE A 67 11.42 10.34 31.27
CA ILE A 67 11.85 11.73 31.45
C ILE A 67 12.15 12.28 30.06
N PRO A 68 11.36 13.24 29.54
CA PRO A 68 11.51 13.72 28.18
C PRO A 68 12.68 14.70 28.04
N CYS A 69 12.95 15.50 29.08
CA CYS A 69 14.00 16.51 29.08
C CYS A 69 14.53 16.74 30.51
N LEU A 70 15.83 17.02 30.63
CA LEU A 70 16.40 17.71 31.78
C LEU A 70 16.39 19.21 31.48
N ASP A 71 15.40 19.93 31.99
CA ASP A 71 15.30 21.38 31.81
C ASP A 71 16.22 22.11 32.80
N THR A 72 16.91 23.16 32.36
CA THR A 72 17.82 23.94 33.21
C THR A 72 17.63 25.44 33.07
N CYS A 73 18.06 26.17 34.09
CA CYS A 73 18.21 27.62 34.06
C CYS A 73 19.65 28.08 33.74
N ILE A 74 20.50 27.17 33.25
CA ILE A 74 21.89 27.49 32.91
C ILE A 74 21.86 28.43 31.72
N ASP A 75 22.33 29.65 31.95
CA ASP A 75 22.31 30.73 30.98
C ASP A 75 23.65 30.81 30.23
N LEU A 76 23.60 30.54 28.92
CA LEU A 76 24.77 30.61 28.05
C LEU A 76 25.34 32.05 27.96
N GLY A 77 24.55 33.09 28.18
CA GLY A 77 24.99 34.49 28.15
C GLY A 77 25.53 35.03 29.49
N ALA A 78 25.30 34.34 30.61
CA ALA A 78 25.65 34.87 31.93
C ALA A 78 27.18 35.03 32.15
N GLU A 79 27.59 36.01 32.95
CA GLU A 79 29.01 36.23 33.31
C GLU A 79 29.58 35.05 34.10
N GLU A 80 28.79 34.53 35.05
CA GLU A 80 29.13 33.30 35.75
C GLU A 80 28.91 32.08 34.85
N ASP A 81 29.95 31.26 34.68
CA ASP A 81 29.89 30.07 33.83
C ASP A 81 29.33 28.85 34.59
N GLU A 82 28.00 28.78 34.69
CA GLU A 82 27.29 27.61 35.25
C GLU A 82 27.31 26.39 34.31
N THR A 83 27.84 26.49 33.08
CA THR A 83 27.84 25.34 32.15
C THR A 83 28.76 24.20 32.61
N GLY A 84 29.60 24.42 33.63
CA GLY A 84 30.36 23.36 34.30
C GLY A 84 29.51 22.23 34.90
N PHE A 85 28.20 22.44 35.11
CA PHE A 85 27.26 21.40 35.54
C PHE A 85 26.71 20.52 34.40
N ILE A 86 26.85 20.96 33.14
CA ILE A 86 26.29 20.25 31.98
C ILE A 86 26.89 18.84 31.78
N PRO A 87 28.20 18.59 31.96
CA PRO A 87 28.76 17.23 31.80
C PRO A 87 28.08 16.17 32.67
N ASP A 88 27.79 16.50 33.94
CA ASP A 88 27.11 15.59 34.88
C ASP A 88 25.64 15.37 34.49
N LEU A 89 24.99 16.38 33.91
CA LEU A 89 23.63 16.27 33.38
C LEU A 89 23.59 15.38 32.13
N ILE A 90 24.56 15.51 31.21
CA ILE A 90 24.69 14.65 30.04
C ILE A 90 24.91 13.20 30.48
N ASP A 91 25.79 12.94 31.46
CA ASP A 91 26.02 11.59 31.98
C ASP A 91 24.75 10.98 32.62
N THR A 92 24.02 11.81 33.37
CA THR A 92 22.72 11.41 33.94
C THR A 92 21.72 11.10 32.84
N ALA A 93 21.60 11.97 31.83
CA ALA A 93 20.70 11.81 30.69
C ALA A 93 21.01 10.53 29.90
N ALA A 94 22.28 10.28 29.57
CA ALA A 94 22.72 9.09 28.85
C ALA A 94 22.42 7.79 29.61
N THR A 95 22.64 7.79 30.93
CA THR A 95 22.34 6.64 31.81
C THR A 95 20.84 6.37 31.85
N MET A 96 20.04 7.42 31.99
CA MET A 96 18.58 7.33 32.17
C MET A 96 17.79 7.36 30.85
N LYS A 97 18.48 7.35 29.70
CA LYS A 97 17.87 7.40 28.36
C LYS A 97 16.99 8.64 28.13
N ILE A 98 17.43 9.77 28.67
CA ILE A 98 16.80 11.08 28.49
C ILE A 98 17.40 11.70 27.23
N PRO A 99 16.60 12.04 26.21
CA PRO A 99 17.12 12.47 24.92
C PRO A 99 17.65 13.92 24.92
N TYR A 100 17.22 14.75 25.87
CA TYR A 100 17.42 16.20 25.81
C TYR A 100 17.91 16.79 27.14
N VAL A 101 18.83 17.75 27.03
CA VAL A 101 19.14 18.70 28.12
C VAL A 101 18.91 20.11 27.58
N ALA A 102 18.07 20.90 28.25
CA ALA A 102 17.74 22.25 27.80
C ALA A 102 18.52 23.33 28.55
N VAL A 103 18.91 24.40 27.85
CA VAL A 103 19.63 25.57 28.35
C VAL A 103 18.97 26.86 27.87
N CYS A 104 19.22 27.99 28.52
CA CYS A 104 18.66 29.28 28.14
C CYS A 104 19.74 30.30 27.74
N ALA A 105 19.29 31.42 27.17
CA ALA A 105 20.10 32.62 26.98
C ALA A 105 19.30 33.84 27.43
N LEU A 106 19.54 34.31 28.66
CA LEU A 106 18.82 35.46 29.24
C LEU A 106 19.61 36.76 29.05
N HIS A 107 20.94 36.68 28.97
CA HIS A 107 21.81 37.83 28.72
C HIS A 107 22.27 37.87 27.25
N ASP A 108 22.27 39.07 26.67
CA ASP A 108 22.63 39.31 25.26
C ASP A 108 24.16 39.42 25.06
N ASP A 109 24.84 38.27 25.09
CA ASP A 109 26.28 38.15 24.76
C ASP A 109 26.49 37.06 23.70
N ASP A 110 26.28 37.45 22.45
CA ASP A 110 26.37 36.61 21.26
C ASP A 110 27.73 35.90 21.09
N GLU A 111 28.84 36.48 21.56
CA GLU A 111 30.18 35.88 21.46
C GLU A 111 30.33 34.76 22.49
N ARG A 112 29.92 35.03 23.74
CA ARG A 112 29.96 34.05 24.83
C ARG A 112 29.05 32.86 24.60
N ILE A 113 27.84 33.11 24.07
CA ILE A 113 26.89 32.04 23.75
C ILE A 113 27.51 31.07 22.74
N ARG A 114 28.11 31.58 21.67
CA ARG A 114 28.80 30.75 20.66
C ARG A 114 29.97 29.98 21.25
N GLU A 115 30.85 30.64 22.00
CA GLU A 115 32.00 29.98 22.64
C GLU A 115 31.56 28.78 23.51
N ARG A 116 30.48 28.96 24.28
CA ARG A 116 29.95 27.89 25.13
C ARG A 116 29.28 26.78 24.32
N ILE A 117 28.54 27.10 23.26
CA ILE A 117 27.94 26.10 22.37
C ILE A 117 29.04 25.26 21.71
N ASP A 118 30.09 25.89 21.16
CA ASP A 118 31.22 25.21 20.52
C ASP A 118 31.92 24.23 21.47
N ARG A 119 32.05 24.61 22.75
CA ARG A 119 32.64 23.78 23.80
C ARG A 119 31.74 22.60 24.21
N LEU A 120 30.43 22.75 24.14
CA LEU A 120 29.45 21.77 24.64
C LEU A 120 29.03 20.75 23.58
N ILE A 121 28.87 21.16 22.32
CA ILE A 121 28.43 20.28 21.22
C ILE A 121 29.17 18.93 21.18
N PRO A 122 30.52 18.87 21.27
CA PRO A 122 31.24 17.60 21.24
C PRO A 122 30.85 16.65 22.39
N GLN A 123 30.52 17.19 23.57
CA GLN A 123 30.14 16.40 24.74
C GLN A 123 28.73 15.82 24.61
N PHE A 124 27.83 16.58 24.01
CA PHE A 124 26.48 16.12 23.65
C PHE A 124 26.53 15.02 22.59
N SER A 125 27.33 15.23 21.53
CA SER A 125 27.52 14.26 20.44
C SER A 125 28.14 12.94 20.90
N GLU A 126 29.14 12.97 21.78
CA GLU A 126 29.76 11.75 22.33
C GLU A 126 28.73 10.83 23.02
N LYS A 127 27.67 11.40 23.60
CA LYS A 127 26.68 10.68 24.39
C LYS A 127 25.33 10.49 23.67
N GLY A 128 25.20 10.99 22.44
CA GLY A 128 23.97 10.92 21.67
C GLY A 128 22.80 11.66 22.33
N ILE A 129 23.08 12.76 23.02
CA ILE A 129 22.09 13.64 23.66
C ILE A 129 22.00 14.92 22.84
N CYS A 130 20.80 15.46 22.66
CA CYS A 130 20.61 16.73 21.96
C CYS A 130 20.47 17.89 22.97
N MET A 131 21.21 18.96 22.75
CA MET A 131 21.13 20.21 23.50
C MET A 131 19.98 21.06 22.96
N LEU A 132 19.03 21.42 23.82
CA LEU A 132 17.91 22.27 23.43
C LEU A 132 18.12 23.70 23.90
N ILE A 133 18.12 24.65 22.97
CA ILE A 133 18.08 26.08 23.32
C ILE A 133 16.62 26.50 23.50
N LYS A 134 16.28 27.02 24.67
CA LYS A 134 14.92 27.49 24.98
C LYS A 134 14.61 28.81 24.30
N THR A 135 13.41 28.95 23.75
CA THR A 135 12.91 30.21 23.17
C THR A 135 12.47 31.21 24.26
N VAL A 136 13.41 31.59 25.13
CA VAL A 136 13.23 32.52 26.25
C VAL A 136 14.32 33.58 26.22
N GLY A 137 14.15 34.66 26.98
CA GLY A 137 15.14 35.75 27.03
C GLY A 137 15.39 36.31 25.62
N ILE A 138 16.66 36.36 25.20
CA ILE A 138 17.02 36.93 23.89
C ILE A 138 16.54 36.06 22.72
N PHE A 139 16.28 34.77 22.94
CA PHE A 139 15.83 33.81 21.93
C PHE A 139 14.32 33.59 21.93
N ALA A 140 13.57 34.39 22.69
CA ALA A 140 12.15 34.53 22.45
C ALA A 140 11.86 35.22 21.09
N ASP A 141 12.82 36.00 20.55
CA ASP A 141 12.92 36.25 19.10
C ASP A 141 13.45 34.98 18.41
N THR A 142 12.54 34.20 17.83
CA THR A 142 12.91 32.90 17.23
C THR A 142 13.69 33.07 15.93
N GLY A 143 13.61 34.25 15.29
CA GLY A 143 14.43 34.59 14.13
C GLY A 143 15.90 34.77 14.51
N LYS A 144 16.18 35.33 15.69
CA LYS A 144 17.54 35.39 16.25
C LYS A 144 18.07 33.99 16.57
N LEU A 145 17.25 33.14 17.20
CA LEU A 145 17.63 31.75 17.46
C LEU A 145 17.91 30.99 16.16
N ARG A 146 17.05 31.13 15.16
CA ARG A 146 17.23 30.48 13.86
C ARG A 146 18.57 30.84 13.21
N LYS A 147 18.95 32.13 13.22
CA LYS A 147 20.25 32.56 12.69
C LYS A 147 21.42 31.90 13.39
N LEU A 148 21.37 31.77 14.72
CA LEU A 148 22.38 31.05 15.48
C LEU A 148 22.41 29.58 15.08
N MET A 149 21.26 28.92 14.99
CA MET A 149 21.17 27.50 14.63
C MET A 149 21.69 27.22 13.22
N ASP A 150 21.48 28.11 12.25
CA ASP A 150 21.99 27.98 10.88
C ASP A 150 23.54 27.99 10.80
N GLU A 151 24.24 28.49 11.83
CA GLU A 151 25.71 28.44 11.91
C GLU A 151 26.23 27.02 12.25
N TYR A 152 25.36 26.14 12.78
CA TYR A 152 25.70 24.80 13.26
C TYR A 152 25.02 23.70 12.43
N ALA A 153 25.80 22.92 11.70
CA ALA A 153 25.32 21.78 10.92
C ALA A 153 25.45 20.46 11.71
N CYS A 154 24.72 20.32 12.81
CA CYS A 154 24.72 19.11 13.63
C CYS A 154 23.31 18.72 14.09
N ASP A 155 23.11 17.43 14.37
CA ASP A 155 21.82 16.87 14.83
C ASP A 155 21.65 17.03 16.36
N GLU A 156 22.73 17.37 17.07
CA GLU A 156 22.77 17.51 18.52
C GLU A 156 22.38 18.89 19.05
N LEU A 157 21.92 19.78 18.16
CA LEU A 157 21.41 21.10 18.54
C LEU A 157 19.95 21.25 18.09
N GLY A 158 19.07 21.44 19.07
CA GLY A 158 17.64 21.63 18.85
C GLY A 158 17.09 22.83 19.60
N ALA A 159 15.78 23.02 19.50
CA ALA A 159 15.04 24.05 20.19
C ALA A 159 14.01 23.42 21.14
N LEU A 160 13.88 24.04 22.32
CA LEU A 160 12.72 23.87 23.19
C LEU A 160 11.84 25.10 22.96
N TRP A 161 10.66 24.87 22.36
CA TRP A 161 9.71 25.94 22.14
C TRP A 161 8.92 26.21 23.41
N ASP A 162 9.33 27.25 24.13
CA ASP A 162 8.51 27.87 25.16
C ASP A 162 7.43 28.68 24.46
N MET A 163 6.18 28.22 24.50
CA MET A 163 5.09 28.84 23.75
C MET A 163 4.69 30.22 24.27
N HIS A 164 5.06 30.54 25.52
CA HIS A 164 4.58 31.73 26.20
C HIS A 164 5.46 32.95 25.88
N HIS A 165 6.79 32.83 25.96
CA HIS A 165 7.69 33.98 25.78
C HIS A 165 7.69 34.58 24.35
N PRO A 166 7.84 33.82 23.25
CA PRO A 166 7.77 34.37 21.89
C PRO A 166 6.45 35.09 21.62
N TYR A 167 5.33 34.55 22.13
CA TYR A 167 4.02 35.15 21.94
C TYR A 167 3.80 36.39 22.82
N ARG A 168 4.12 36.33 24.12
CA ARG A 168 3.84 37.42 25.07
C ARG A 168 4.86 38.54 24.99
N ASP A 169 6.15 38.21 24.93
CA ASP A 169 7.22 39.19 25.03
C ASP A 169 7.59 39.78 23.66
N PHE A 170 7.42 38.99 22.59
CA PHE A 170 7.82 39.36 21.22
C PHE A 170 6.65 39.43 20.22
N HIS A 171 5.42 39.19 20.66
CA HIS A 171 4.21 39.20 19.82
C HIS A 171 4.32 38.32 18.57
N GLU A 172 5.10 37.25 18.67
CA GLU A 172 5.34 36.32 17.57
C GLU A 172 4.19 35.33 17.43
N THR A 173 3.68 35.14 16.21
CA THR A 173 2.61 34.17 15.96
C THR A 173 3.15 32.74 15.96
N PRO A 174 2.32 31.72 16.32
CA PRO A 174 2.75 30.33 16.29
C PRO A 174 3.28 29.86 14.91
N ASP A 175 2.65 30.32 13.82
CA ASP A 175 3.11 30.05 12.45
C ASP A 175 4.51 30.62 12.18
N THR A 176 4.82 31.80 12.73
CA THR A 176 6.14 32.41 12.56
C THR A 176 7.19 31.59 13.29
N THR A 177 6.90 31.15 14.52
CA THR A 177 7.81 30.31 15.29
C THR A 177 8.10 28.99 14.58
N ILE A 178 7.06 28.30 14.10
CA ILE A 178 7.23 27.04 13.37
C ILE A 178 7.92 27.23 12.01
N ARG A 179 7.67 28.34 11.30
CA ARG A 179 8.42 28.66 10.09
C ARG A 179 9.92 28.85 10.38
N ASN A 180 10.26 29.48 11.50
CA ASN A 180 11.64 29.73 11.87
C ASN A 180 12.33 28.45 12.38
N LEU A 181 11.70 27.74 13.32
CA LEU A 181 12.32 26.68 14.11
C LEU A 181 11.74 25.27 13.88
N GLY A 182 10.73 25.08 13.03
CA GLY A 182 9.91 23.86 13.01
C GLY A 182 10.69 22.54 12.96
N GLY A 183 11.73 22.43 12.13
CA GLY A 183 12.60 21.24 12.07
C GLY A 183 13.51 21.05 13.29
N TYR A 184 13.73 22.10 14.07
CA TYR A 184 14.56 22.12 15.28
C TYR A 184 13.75 21.90 16.56
N VAL A 185 12.42 22.03 16.54
CA VAL A 185 11.60 21.88 17.76
C VAL A 185 11.56 20.42 18.19
N HIS A 186 12.12 20.12 19.37
CA HIS A 186 12.15 18.77 19.93
C HIS A 186 11.37 18.64 21.25
N HIS A 187 11.21 19.73 21.99
CA HIS A 187 10.43 19.78 23.22
C HIS A 187 9.60 21.08 23.30
N VAL A 188 8.48 21.05 24.01
CA VAL A 188 7.56 22.20 24.11
C VAL A 188 7.21 22.47 25.57
N HIS A 189 7.29 23.73 25.99
CA HIS A 189 6.74 24.21 27.26
C HIS A 189 5.42 24.94 27.02
N LEU A 190 4.42 24.62 27.83
CA LEU A 190 3.10 25.22 27.76
C LEU A 190 2.65 25.74 29.14
N ARG A 191 2.23 27.01 29.14
CA ARG A 191 1.57 27.72 30.23
C ARG A 191 0.66 28.79 29.62
N ASP A 192 -0.40 29.16 30.33
CA ASP A 192 -1.40 30.11 29.84
C ASP A 192 -1.43 31.37 30.72
N SER A 193 -1.77 32.50 30.13
CA SER A 193 -1.88 33.81 30.80
C SER A 193 -2.89 34.69 30.06
N ASP A 194 -3.42 35.71 30.72
CA ASP A 194 -4.22 36.74 30.06
C ASP A 194 -3.32 37.87 29.49
N ASP A 195 -3.95 38.89 28.89
CA ASP A 195 -3.24 40.03 28.31
C ASP A 195 -2.60 40.95 29.37
N ASP A 196 -3.02 40.83 30.63
CA ASP A 196 -2.47 41.54 31.79
C ASP A 196 -1.31 40.76 32.45
N LEU A 197 -0.88 39.64 31.84
CA LEU A 197 0.17 38.73 32.31
C LEU A 197 -0.14 38.00 33.63
N ASN A 198 -1.42 37.90 34.00
CA ASN A 198 -1.83 36.99 35.06
C ASN A 198 -1.84 35.58 34.49
N TYR A 199 -1.20 34.64 35.18
CA TYR A 199 -1.18 33.23 34.77
C TYR A 199 -2.52 32.57 35.08
N ASN A 200 -3.04 31.81 34.11
CA ASN A 200 -4.35 31.20 34.15
C ASN A 200 -4.23 29.69 33.94
N LEU A 201 -5.27 28.94 34.34
CA LEU A 201 -5.38 27.55 33.94
C LEU A 201 -5.38 27.45 32.41
N ILE A 202 -4.82 26.37 31.89
CA ILE A 202 -4.69 26.14 30.45
C ILE A 202 -6.06 26.23 29.77
N GLY A 203 -6.22 27.17 28.84
CA GLY A 203 -7.47 27.43 28.13
C GLY A 203 -8.38 28.51 28.71
N GLU A 204 -8.01 29.09 29.86
CA GLU A 204 -8.72 30.20 30.47
C GLU A 204 -8.05 31.56 30.21
N GLY A 205 -6.80 31.56 29.74
CA GLY A 205 -6.10 32.77 29.33
C GLY A 205 -6.36 33.14 27.86
N THR A 206 -5.57 34.08 27.35
CA THR A 206 -5.67 34.59 25.98
C THR A 206 -4.54 34.11 25.07
N ILE A 207 -3.66 33.20 25.54
CA ILE A 207 -2.68 32.54 24.67
C ILE A 207 -3.43 31.71 23.59
N PRO A 208 -3.09 31.82 22.29
CA PRO A 208 -3.81 31.11 21.22
C PRO A 208 -3.37 29.65 21.13
N ILE A 209 -3.68 28.84 22.15
CA ILE A 209 -3.23 27.45 22.27
C ILE A 209 -3.70 26.60 21.07
N GLN A 210 -4.91 26.82 20.55
CA GLN A 210 -5.39 26.11 19.35
C GLN A 210 -4.48 26.34 18.13
N ASP A 211 -4.05 27.57 17.89
CA ASP A 211 -3.18 27.91 16.76
C ASP A 211 -1.78 27.33 16.99
N MET A 212 -1.29 27.32 18.23
CA MET A 212 -0.05 26.66 18.62
C MET A 212 -0.07 25.15 18.37
N MET A 213 -1.19 24.50 18.69
CA MET A 213 -1.37 23.07 18.40
C MET A 213 -1.50 22.79 16.91
N ASN A 214 -2.15 23.67 16.14
CA ASN A 214 -2.23 23.58 14.69
C ASN A 214 -0.84 23.74 14.05
N ALA A 215 -0.03 24.67 14.54
CA ALA A 215 1.33 24.90 14.08
C ALA A 215 2.22 23.67 14.34
N LEU A 216 2.17 23.09 15.55
CA LEU A 216 2.85 21.80 15.83
C LEU A 216 2.37 20.67 14.93
N SER A 217 1.06 20.60 14.65
CA SER A 217 0.49 19.58 13.76
C SER A 217 0.97 19.72 12.31
N SER A 218 1.22 20.96 11.86
CA SER A 218 1.70 21.23 10.49
C SER A 218 3.09 20.66 10.18
N ILE A 219 3.88 20.37 11.22
CA ILE A 219 5.23 19.76 11.13
C ILE A 219 5.24 18.31 11.64
N ASP A 220 4.07 17.70 11.83
CA ASP A 220 3.88 16.37 12.42
C ASP A 220 4.65 16.14 13.74
N TYR A 221 4.65 17.15 14.62
CA TYR A 221 5.38 17.09 15.88
C TYR A 221 4.92 15.89 16.75
N ASN A 222 5.86 15.02 17.08
CA ASN A 222 5.62 13.78 17.84
C ASN A 222 6.24 13.76 19.24
N GLY A 223 6.87 14.87 19.66
CA GLY A 223 7.52 15.03 20.96
C GLY A 223 6.56 15.34 22.11
N PHE A 224 7.13 15.81 23.22
CA PHE A 224 6.42 16.09 24.46
C PHE A 224 6.04 17.57 24.61
N ILE A 225 4.82 17.81 25.08
CA ILE A 225 4.36 19.10 25.58
C ILE A 225 4.32 18.99 27.11
N SER A 226 5.19 19.74 27.77
CA SER A 226 5.29 19.82 29.23
C SER A 226 4.48 20.99 29.77
N LEU A 227 3.53 20.71 30.67
CA LEU A 227 2.92 21.74 31.49
C LEU A 227 3.97 22.33 32.44
N GLU A 228 4.14 23.64 32.39
CA GLU A 228 4.82 24.38 33.44
C GLU A 228 3.81 25.07 34.35
N TRP A 229 3.99 24.93 35.65
CA TRP A 229 3.10 25.54 36.63
C TRP A 229 3.85 25.90 37.91
N LYS A 230 3.65 27.11 38.45
CA LYS A 230 4.10 27.46 39.80
C LYS A 230 2.88 27.68 40.69
N THR A 231 2.88 27.12 41.89
CA THR A 231 1.78 27.29 42.86
C THR A 231 1.51 28.76 43.20
N GLU A 232 2.54 29.60 43.16
CA GLU A 232 2.47 31.06 43.37
C GLU A 232 1.64 31.80 42.30
N TRP A 233 1.40 31.18 41.14
CA TRP A 233 0.64 31.81 40.05
C TRP A 233 -0.85 31.92 40.32
N MET A 234 -1.39 31.02 41.15
CA MET A 234 -2.81 31.00 41.51
C MET A 234 -2.97 30.39 42.90
N GLU A 235 -2.83 31.21 43.94
CA GLU A 235 -2.84 30.77 45.34
C GLU A 235 -4.17 30.12 45.76
N ASP A 236 -5.28 30.45 45.09
CA ASP A 236 -6.63 29.94 45.36
C ASP A 236 -6.85 28.48 44.91
N ILE A 237 -5.96 27.91 44.08
CA ILE A 237 -6.03 26.52 43.61
C ILE A 237 -4.73 25.79 43.98
N PRO A 238 -4.59 25.32 45.23
CA PRO A 238 -3.37 24.68 45.68
C PRO A 238 -3.25 23.20 45.25
N ASP A 239 -4.35 22.60 44.76
CA ASP A 239 -4.40 21.17 44.46
C ASP A 239 -3.87 20.86 43.06
N ARG A 240 -2.69 20.22 43.04
CA ARG A 240 -2.02 19.76 41.82
C ARG A 240 -2.84 18.76 41.01
N GLU A 241 -3.65 17.92 41.65
CA GLU A 241 -4.49 16.95 40.93
C GLU A 241 -5.53 17.68 40.08
N ILE A 242 -6.08 18.79 40.58
CA ILE A 242 -7.02 19.64 39.83
C ILE A 242 -6.33 20.27 38.63
N ILE A 243 -5.15 20.87 38.82
CA ILE A 243 -4.39 21.52 37.75
C ILE A 243 -4.00 20.52 36.66
N PHE A 244 -3.48 19.36 37.06
CA PHE A 244 -3.07 18.31 36.14
C PHE A 244 -4.25 17.68 35.40
N ALA A 245 -5.35 17.37 36.10
CA ALA A 245 -6.55 16.85 35.46
C ALA A 245 -7.17 17.86 34.48
N HIS A 246 -7.17 19.16 34.83
CA HIS A 246 -7.61 20.23 33.93
C HIS A 246 -6.75 20.31 32.69
N PHE A 247 -5.43 20.34 32.84
CA PHE A 247 -4.48 20.35 31.73
C PHE A 247 -4.70 19.18 30.78
N LEU A 248 -4.75 17.95 31.30
CA LEU A 248 -4.97 16.75 30.50
C LEU A 248 -6.31 16.77 29.77
N ASN A 249 -7.39 17.21 30.45
CA ASN A 249 -8.70 17.33 29.84
C ASN A 249 -8.73 18.37 28.71
N TYR A 250 -8.13 19.54 28.93
CA TYR A 250 -8.04 20.58 27.91
C TYR A 250 -7.20 20.12 26.72
N MET A 251 -6.02 19.55 26.98
CA MET A 251 -5.12 19.07 25.94
C MET A 251 -5.70 17.88 25.16
N GLY A 252 -6.56 17.08 25.77
CA GLY A 252 -7.30 16.01 25.10
C GLY A 252 -8.18 16.48 23.93
N ARG A 253 -8.44 17.79 23.80
CA ARG A 253 -9.12 18.38 22.64
C ARG A 253 -8.23 18.49 21.39
N PHE A 254 -6.92 18.59 21.60
CA PHE A 254 -5.91 18.73 20.53
C PHE A 254 -5.11 17.46 20.30
N ASP A 255 -5.52 16.35 20.91
CA ASP A 255 -5.12 15.06 20.38
C ASP A 255 -5.45 15.09 18.88
N ASN A 256 -4.38 15.13 18.09
CA ASN A 256 -4.36 15.18 16.64
C ASN A 256 -5.52 14.33 16.10
N PRO A 257 -6.20 14.64 14.98
CA PRO A 257 -7.13 13.73 14.31
C PRO A 257 -6.65 12.26 14.15
N LYS A 258 -5.34 11.98 14.34
CA LYS A 258 -4.75 10.66 14.69
C LYS A 258 -5.28 10.01 16.00
N GLY A 259 -6.13 10.72 16.73
CA GLY A 259 -6.74 10.48 18.03
C GLY A 259 -8.27 10.71 18.01
N LYS A 260 -8.92 10.64 16.83
CA LYS A 260 -10.11 9.77 16.81
C LYS A 260 -9.65 8.51 17.52
N LYS A 261 -10.39 8.02 18.54
CA LYS A 261 -10.30 6.61 18.94
C LYS A 261 -9.98 5.85 17.66
N LYS A 262 -8.85 5.13 17.61
CA LYS A 262 -8.50 4.21 16.51
C LYS A 262 -9.68 3.26 16.41
N SER A 263 -10.72 3.69 15.71
CA SER A 263 -12.03 3.09 15.81
C SER A 263 -11.98 2.02 14.77
N LEU A 264 -11.42 0.90 15.20
CA LEU A 264 -11.53 -0.32 14.44
C LEU A 264 -13.00 -0.50 14.14
N TYR A 265 -13.31 -0.58 12.85
CA TYR A 265 -14.65 -0.80 12.38
C TYR A 265 -14.91 -2.30 12.44
N PHE A 266 -16.09 -2.68 12.90
CA PHE A 266 -16.51 -4.07 12.83
C PHE A 266 -17.05 -4.37 11.43
N ASN A 267 -16.77 -5.57 10.94
CA ASN A 267 -17.48 -6.08 9.77
C ASN A 267 -18.98 -6.23 10.08
N HIS A 268 -19.78 -6.44 9.04
CA HIS A 268 -21.24 -6.52 9.15
C HIS A 268 -21.72 -7.50 10.24
N ASP A 269 -21.04 -8.65 10.37
CA ASP A 269 -21.42 -9.71 11.30
C ASP A 269 -20.81 -9.55 12.71
N GLY A 270 -19.99 -8.52 12.93
CA GLY A 270 -19.30 -8.27 14.21
C GLY A 270 -18.20 -9.29 14.55
N THR A 271 -17.83 -10.16 13.62
CA THR A 271 -16.85 -11.25 13.80
C THR A 271 -15.40 -10.81 13.62
N GLY A 272 -15.17 -9.69 12.93
CA GLY A 272 -13.84 -9.18 12.61
C GLY A 272 -13.79 -7.66 12.62
N LYS A 273 -12.56 -7.13 12.61
CA LYS A 273 -12.28 -5.70 12.64
C LYS A 273 -11.47 -5.28 11.41
N TYR A 274 -11.52 -4.00 11.05
CA TYR A 274 -10.68 -3.39 10.00
C TYR A 274 -10.39 -1.92 10.35
N VAL A 275 -9.33 -1.35 9.75
CA VAL A 275 -8.73 -0.08 10.18
C VAL A 275 -9.40 1.14 9.54
N TRP A 276 -9.60 1.10 8.23
CA TRP A 276 -10.06 2.27 7.48
C TRP A 276 -11.56 2.24 7.27
N LYS A 277 -12.20 3.41 7.34
CA LYS A 277 -13.65 3.50 7.11
C LYS A 277 -13.97 3.14 5.66
N LYS A 278 -15.08 2.44 5.43
CA LYS A 278 -15.52 2.08 4.07
C LYS A 278 -15.66 3.30 3.16
N ASP A 279 -15.32 3.12 1.88
CA ASP A 279 -15.36 4.12 0.81
C ASP A 279 -14.50 5.39 1.01
N GLU A 280 -13.79 5.54 2.13
CA GLU A 280 -12.75 6.58 2.32
C GLU A 280 -11.42 6.16 1.69
N LEU A 281 -10.74 7.11 1.04
CA LEU A 281 -9.42 6.89 0.45
C LEU A 281 -8.34 6.90 1.53
N ILE A 282 -7.34 6.07 1.34
CA ILE A 282 -6.12 5.96 2.14
C ILE A 282 -5.03 6.76 1.44
N ASP A 283 -4.51 7.78 2.14
CA ASP A 283 -3.36 8.57 1.69
C ASP A 283 -2.07 8.07 2.36
N LEU A 284 -1.72 6.81 2.09
CA LEU A 284 -0.55 6.13 2.66
C LEU A 284 0.16 5.29 1.60
N THR A 285 1.47 5.13 1.75
CA THR A 285 2.26 4.18 0.96
C THR A 285 2.02 2.74 1.41
N PHE A 286 2.47 1.76 0.60
CA PHE A 286 2.44 0.35 0.99
C PHE A 286 3.20 0.12 2.30
N GLY A 287 4.39 0.72 2.48
CA GLY A 287 5.14 0.60 3.74
C GLY A 287 4.33 1.04 4.96
N GLN A 288 3.70 2.22 4.87
CA GLN A 288 2.86 2.78 5.93
C GLN A 288 1.59 1.97 6.21
N VAL A 289 0.94 1.41 5.17
CA VAL A 289 -0.21 0.50 5.32
C VAL A 289 0.19 -0.75 6.10
N LEU A 290 1.37 -1.34 5.81
CA LEU A 290 1.86 -2.51 6.53
C LEU A 290 2.23 -2.17 7.99
N ASP A 291 2.90 -1.04 8.21
CA ASP A 291 3.26 -0.59 9.55
C ASP A 291 2.00 -0.37 10.40
N ARG A 292 0.98 0.28 9.80
CA ARG A 292 -0.32 0.45 10.44
C ARG A 292 -0.99 -0.88 10.79
N MET A 293 -0.94 -1.87 9.91
CA MET A 293 -1.52 -3.19 10.19
C MET A 293 -0.77 -3.95 11.29
N ALA A 294 0.57 -3.88 11.28
CA ALA A 294 1.39 -4.49 12.33
C ALA A 294 1.17 -3.81 13.70
N GLU A 295 0.90 -2.50 13.74
CA GLU A 295 0.54 -1.79 14.97
C GLU A 295 -0.84 -2.19 15.52
N GLU A 296 -1.85 -2.30 14.67
CA GLU A 296 -3.24 -2.57 15.10
C GLU A 296 -3.49 -4.06 15.37
N PHE A 297 -2.84 -4.94 14.61
CA PHE A 297 -3.04 -6.39 14.64
C PHE A 297 -1.71 -7.15 14.70
N PRO A 298 -0.86 -6.94 15.72
CA PRO A 298 0.50 -7.48 15.76
C PRO A 298 0.55 -9.01 15.73
N ASP A 299 -0.42 -9.67 16.36
CA ASP A 299 -0.51 -11.14 16.50
C ASP A 299 -1.39 -11.80 15.41
N GLN A 300 -2.05 -11.01 14.57
CA GLN A 300 -2.86 -11.55 13.47
C GLN A 300 -1.94 -12.16 12.42
N TYR A 301 -2.26 -13.36 11.96
CA TYR A 301 -1.54 -13.96 10.84
C TYR A 301 -1.74 -13.14 9.57
N ALA A 302 -0.64 -12.65 9.00
CA ALA A 302 -0.60 -12.10 7.65
C ALA A 302 -0.53 -13.24 6.63
N PHE A 303 0.38 -14.21 6.81
CA PHE A 303 0.56 -15.33 5.89
C PHE A 303 0.45 -16.67 6.60
N LYS A 304 -0.25 -17.61 5.97
CA LYS A 304 -0.29 -19.00 6.38
C LYS A 304 -0.34 -19.94 5.17
N TYR A 305 0.83 -20.43 4.76
CA TYR A 305 0.94 -21.41 3.69
C TYR A 305 0.63 -22.83 4.19
N THR A 306 -0.06 -23.62 3.38
CA THR A 306 -0.30 -25.05 3.63
C THR A 306 0.68 -25.96 2.87
N THR A 307 1.35 -25.41 1.84
CA THR A 307 2.26 -26.17 0.95
C THR A 307 3.72 -25.77 1.09
N LEU A 308 4.02 -24.71 1.84
CA LEU A 308 5.37 -24.19 2.08
C LEU A 308 5.53 -23.86 3.57
N ASP A 309 6.74 -23.96 4.09
CA ASP A 309 7.06 -23.60 5.47
C ASP A 309 7.20 -22.08 5.63
N TYR A 310 6.07 -21.38 5.57
CA TYR A 310 6.01 -19.93 5.75
C TYR A 310 4.70 -19.52 6.43
N ILE A 311 4.82 -19.18 7.71
CA ILE A 311 3.74 -18.65 8.54
C ILE A 311 4.27 -17.39 9.21
N ARG A 312 3.54 -16.29 9.09
CA ARG A 312 3.93 -14.99 9.64
C ARG A 312 2.72 -14.24 10.15
N THR A 313 2.87 -13.63 11.32
CA THR A 313 2.04 -12.51 11.76
C THR A 313 2.32 -11.25 10.94
N TYR A 314 1.47 -10.23 11.03
CA TYR A 314 1.73 -8.94 10.38
C TYR A 314 3.05 -8.31 10.85
N THR A 315 3.39 -8.44 12.14
CA THR A 315 4.66 -7.98 12.70
C THR A 315 5.85 -8.71 12.08
N GLU A 316 5.83 -10.04 12.08
CA GLU A 316 6.95 -10.82 11.53
C GLU A 316 7.09 -10.63 10.01
N PHE A 317 5.98 -10.48 9.28
CA PHE A 317 6.03 -10.18 7.85
C PHE A 317 6.63 -8.79 7.57
N ARG A 318 6.27 -7.77 8.36
CA ARG A 318 6.90 -6.44 8.28
C ARG A 318 8.41 -6.53 8.52
N ASP A 319 8.83 -7.34 9.46
CA ASP A 319 10.25 -7.51 9.77
C ASP A 319 10.99 -8.23 8.63
N ASP A 320 10.40 -9.27 8.02
CA ASP A 320 10.92 -9.91 6.80
C ASP A 320 11.05 -8.89 5.64
N VAL A 321 10.05 -8.03 5.46
CA VAL A 321 10.06 -6.94 4.47
C VAL A 321 11.18 -5.94 4.74
N ASN A 322 11.38 -5.52 5.99
CA ASN A 322 12.44 -4.58 6.37
C ASN A 322 13.83 -5.18 6.11
N ARG A 323 14.02 -6.46 6.44
CA ARG A 323 15.28 -7.16 6.16
C ARG A 323 15.56 -7.24 4.67
N PHE A 324 14.58 -7.60 3.84
CA PHE A 324 14.81 -7.66 2.40
C PHE A 324 14.98 -6.27 1.77
N ALA A 325 14.30 -5.24 2.29
CA ALA A 325 14.51 -3.86 1.86
C ALA A 325 15.97 -3.41 2.09
N LYS A 326 16.52 -3.68 3.28
CA LYS A 326 17.95 -3.46 3.58
C LYS A 326 18.87 -4.27 2.67
N ALA A 327 18.52 -5.52 2.38
CA ALA A 327 19.27 -6.34 1.42
C ALA A 327 19.30 -5.71 0.03
N LEU A 328 18.16 -5.20 -0.48
CA LEU A 328 18.10 -4.50 -1.76
C LEU A 328 18.95 -3.22 -1.76
N ILE A 329 18.91 -2.43 -0.68
CA ILE A 329 19.77 -1.24 -0.52
C ILE A 329 21.25 -1.63 -0.60
N SER A 330 21.67 -2.71 0.08
CA SER A 330 23.05 -3.21 0.06
C SER A 330 23.52 -3.68 -1.32
N LEU A 331 22.57 -3.94 -2.23
CA LEU A 331 22.79 -4.36 -3.62
C LEU A 331 22.68 -3.19 -4.60
N GLY A 332 22.58 -1.96 -4.10
CA GLY A 332 22.57 -0.73 -4.88
C GLY A 332 21.18 -0.31 -5.40
N VAL A 333 20.10 -0.93 -4.91
CA VAL A 333 18.73 -0.53 -5.26
C VAL A 333 18.41 0.81 -4.59
N LYS A 334 17.86 1.75 -5.39
CA LYS A 334 17.51 3.11 -4.97
C LYS A 334 16.05 3.40 -5.35
N ALA A 335 15.54 4.56 -4.93
CA ALA A 335 14.26 5.06 -5.40
C ALA A 335 14.23 5.11 -6.95
N GLY A 336 13.13 4.62 -7.55
CA GLY A 336 12.95 4.52 -9.01
C GLY A 336 13.69 3.36 -9.68
N THR A 337 14.51 2.59 -8.97
CA THR A 337 15.15 1.37 -9.48
C THR A 337 14.12 0.27 -9.73
N LYS A 338 14.30 -0.55 -10.80
CA LYS A 338 13.35 -1.59 -11.18
C LYS A 338 13.80 -2.96 -10.65
N VAL A 339 12.96 -3.57 -9.83
CA VAL A 339 13.17 -4.90 -9.26
C VAL A 339 12.17 -5.86 -9.90
N ALA A 340 12.63 -6.73 -10.79
CA ALA A 340 11.78 -7.69 -11.47
C ALA A 340 11.63 -8.98 -10.65
N VAL A 341 10.42 -9.54 -10.62
CA VAL A 341 10.16 -10.83 -9.99
C VAL A 341 9.59 -11.82 -11.02
N TRP A 342 10.35 -12.88 -11.28
CA TRP A 342 9.99 -13.99 -12.15
C TRP A 342 9.80 -15.27 -11.34
N ALA A 343 8.67 -15.32 -10.64
CA ALA A 343 8.34 -16.39 -9.72
C ALA A 343 6.82 -16.62 -9.65
N THR A 344 6.45 -17.82 -9.21
CA THR A 344 5.11 -18.16 -8.77
C THR A 344 4.81 -17.50 -7.40
N ASN A 345 3.69 -17.85 -6.77
CA ASN A 345 3.24 -17.24 -5.51
C ASN A 345 4.05 -17.72 -4.28
N VAL A 346 5.38 -17.71 -4.35
CA VAL A 346 6.30 -18.04 -3.25
C VAL A 346 6.45 -16.86 -2.27
N PRO A 347 6.82 -17.09 -1.01
CA PRO A 347 6.99 -16.02 -0.01
C PRO A 347 7.91 -14.87 -0.48
N ALA A 348 9.00 -15.22 -1.17
CA ALA A 348 9.95 -14.26 -1.72
C ALA A 348 9.31 -13.25 -2.69
N TRP A 349 8.22 -13.63 -3.39
CA TRP A 349 7.48 -12.72 -4.27
C TRP A 349 6.84 -11.59 -3.47
N TYR A 350 6.13 -11.94 -2.38
CA TYR A 350 5.46 -10.99 -1.51
C TYR A 350 6.49 -10.10 -0.81
N ILE A 351 7.53 -10.69 -0.22
CA ILE A 351 8.59 -9.93 0.44
C ILE A 351 9.25 -8.95 -0.53
N ALA A 352 9.57 -9.37 -1.76
CA ALA A 352 10.18 -8.50 -2.76
C ALA A 352 9.28 -7.32 -3.17
N PHE A 353 7.96 -7.55 -3.34
CA PHE A 353 6.99 -6.48 -3.62
C PHE A 353 7.03 -5.41 -2.54
N TRP A 354 6.77 -5.80 -1.29
CA TRP A 354 6.64 -4.84 -0.18
C TRP A 354 7.98 -4.18 0.16
N ALA A 355 9.10 -4.90 0.06
CA ALA A 355 10.43 -4.34 0.28
C ALA A 355 10.81 -3.30 -0.77
N SER A 356 10.54 -3.58 -2.06
CA SER A 356 10.80 -2.62 -3.14
C SER A 356 9.96 -1.37 -2.97
N ALA A 357 8.66 -1.54 -2.73
CA ALA A 357 7.72 -0.44 -2.52
C ALA A 357 8.10 0.42 -1.30
N ARG A 358 8.58 -0.19 -0.20
CA ARG A 358 9.00 0.53 1.01
C ARG A 358 10.16 1.51 0.77
N ILE A 359 11.08 1.19 -0.14
CA ILE A 359 12.28 2.01 -0.41
C ILE A 359 12.15 2.88 -1.67
N GLY A 360 10.93 2.99 -2.22
CA GLY A 360 10.64 3.77 -3.42
C GLY A 360 11.12 3.13 -4.72
N ALA A 361 11.49 1.85 -4.70
CA ALA A 361 11.81 1.08 -5.90
C ALA A 361 10.51 0.58 -6.56
N VAL A 362 10.57 0.34 -7.88
CA VAL A 362 9.43 -0.13 -8.68
C VAL A 362 9.52 -1.64 -8.83
N LEU A 363 8.53 -2.38 -8.32
CA LEU A 363 8.45 -3.80 -8.59
C LEU A 363 7.91 -4.05 -10.01
N VAL A 364 8.64 -4.80 -10.83
CA VAL A 364 8.22 -5.23 -12.16
C VAL A 364 7.76 -6.68 -12.09
N THR A 365 6.52 -6.95 -12.53
CA THR A 365 6.04 -8.34 -12.58
C THR A 365 6.44 -9.01 -13.89
N VAL A 366 6.96 -10.23 -13.79
CA VAL A 366 7.28 -11.07 -14.95
C VAL A 366 6.31 -12.25 -15.00
N ASN A 367 5.65 -12.42 -16.14
CA ASN A 367 4.73 -13.52 -16.35
C ASN A 367 5.46 -14.86 -16.35
N THR A 368 4.94 -15.83 -15.60
CA THR A 368 5.59 -17.13 -15.41
C THR A 368 5.62 -18.00 -16.68
N ALA A 369 4.81 -17.71 -17.69
CA ALA A 369 4.87 -18.43 -18.97
C ALA A 369 5.79 -17.77 -20.01
N TYR A 370 6.41 -16.64 -19.71
CA TYR A 370 7.30 -15.98 -20.67
C TYR A 370 8.44 -16.91 -21.09
N LYS A 371 8.78 -16.86 -22.37
CA LYS A 371 9.96 -17.50 -22.92
C LYS A 371 11.04 -16.46 -23.12
N ILE A 372 12.14 -16.86 -23.72
CA ILE A 372 13.34 -16.03 -23.85
C ILE A 372 13.06 -14.69 -24.55
N HIS A 373 12.20 -14.65 -25.57
CA HIS A 373 11.92 -13.43 -26.32
C HIS A 373 11.13 -12.41 -25.49
N GLU A 374 10.06 -12.84 -24.81
CA GLU A 374 9.27 -11.96 -23.96
C GLU A 374 10.07 -11.52 -22.73
N ALA A 375 10.87 -12.42 -22.15
CA ALA A 375 11.74 -12.11 -21.02
C ALA A 375 12.83 -11.10 -21.39
N ASP A 376 13.52 -11.27 -22.53
CA ASP A 376 14.52 -10.32 -23.03
C ASP A 376 13.90 -8.93 -23.24
N TYR A 377 12.75 -8.88 -23.91
CA TYR A 377 12.03 -7.63 -24.14
C TYR A 377 11.68 -6.94 -22.82
N LEU A 378 11.04 -7.66 -21.89
CA LEU A 378 10.61 -7.08 -20.61
C LEU A 378 11.81 -6.58 -19.80
N LEU A 379 12.85 -7.40 -19.62
CA LEU A 379 14.01 -7.05 -18.79
C LEU A 379 14.76 -5.83 -19.35
N ARG A 380 14.83 -5.71 -20.67
CA ARG A 380 15.40 -4.53 -21.34
C ARG A 380 14.49 -3.32 -21.25
N GLN A 381 13.21 -3.45 -21.59
CA GLN A 381 12.28 -2.33 -21.70
C GLN A 381 12.05 -1.66 -20.35
N SER A 382 11.99 -2.46 -19.28
CA SER A 382 11.85 -2.01 -17.89
C SER A 382 13.12 -1.38 -17.29
N ASP A 383 14.28 -1.50 -17.94
CA ASP A 383 15.58 -1.23 -17.31
C ASP A 383 15.77 -2.02 -15.99
N THR A 384 15.44 -3.32 -16.01
CA THR A 384 15.53 -4.16 -14.80
C THR A 384 16.93 -4.11 -14.21
N HIS A 385 17.02 -3.75 -12.94
CA HIS A 385 18.26 -3.68 -12.18
C HIS A 385 18.54 -4.93 -11.36
N THR A 386 17.52 -5.43 -10.67
CA THR A 386 17.61 -6.63 -9.84
C THR A 386 16.52 -7.60 -10.28
N LEU A 387 16.88 -8.86 -10.55
CA LEU A 387 15.94 -9.92 -10.88
C LEU A 387 15.87 -10.92 -9.72
N VAL A 388 14.67 -11.17 -9.19
CA VAL A 388 14.38 -12.26 -8.25
C VAL A 388 13.65 -13.36 -9.00
N MET A 389 14.18 -14.58 -9.02
CA MET A 389 13.60 -15.67 -9.83
C MET A 389 13.66 -17.03 -9.15
N ILE A 390 12.67 -17.88 -9.42
CA ILE A 390 12.74 -19.33 -9.16
C ILE A 390 13.45 -20.05 -10.30
N GLU A 391 13.69 -21.37 -10.19
CA GLU A 391 14.43 -22.10 -11.22
C GLU A 391 13.62 -22.29 -12.51
N SER A 392 12.35 -22.62 -12.36
CA SER A 392 11.42 -22.90 -13.47
C SER A 392 9.97 -22.80 -13.02
N ALA A 393 9.06 -22.62 -13.97
CA ALA A 393 7.63 -22.87 -13.76
C ALA A 393 6.98 -23.31 -15.07
N LEU A 394 5.93 -24.13 -14.96
CA LEU A 394 5.26 -24.74 -16.12
C LEU A 394 6.28 -25.46 -17.01
N ASP A 395 6.40 -25.05 -18.26
CA ASP A 395 7.32 -25.57 -19.27
C ASP A 395 8.52 -24.60 -19.53
N SER A 396 8.75 -23.62 -18.64
CA SER A 396 9.77 -22.58 -18.80
C SER A 396 10.91 -22.75 -17.80
N ASN A 397 12.14 -22.90 -18.31
CA ASN A 397 13.35 -23.01 -17.50
C ASN A 397 14.05 -21.63 -17.40
N TYR A 398 13.78 -20.90 -16.32
CA TYR A 398 14.27 -19.53 -16.15
C TYR A 398 15.78 -19.50 -15.98
N ARG A 399 16.35 -20.51 -15.31
CA ARG A 399 17.79 -20.71 -15.19
C ARG A 399 18.47 -20.81 -16.55
N ALA A 400 17.95 -21.62 -17.47
CA ALA A 400 18.50 -21.73 -18.82
C ALA A 400 18.38 -20.40 -19.57
N ILE A 401 17.20 -19.78 -19.51
CA ILE A 401 16.93 -18.51 -20.19
C ILE A 401 17.87 -17.39 -19.70
N ILE A 402 18.03 -17.20 -18.40
CA ILE A 402 18.87 -16.12 -17.88
C ILE A 402 20.35 -16.33 -18.21
N ASN A 403 20.84 -17.57 -18.25
CA ASN A 403 22.21 -17.87 -18.65
C ASN A 403 22.45 -17.60 -20.15
N GLU A 404 21.42 -17.76 -20.98
CA GLU A 404 21.50 -17.39 -22.40
C GLU A 404 21.43 -15.87 -22.60
N LEU A 405 20.56 -15.19 -21.85
CA LEU A 405 20.42 -13.74 -21.92
C LEU A 405 21.62 -12.99 -21.30
N CYS A 406 22.22 -13.56 -20.26
CA CYS A 406 23.30 -12.98 -19.47
C CYS A 406 24.40 -14.02 -19.19
N PRO A 407 25.17 -14.44 -20.21
CA PRO A 407 26.23 -15.44 -20.06
C PRO A 407 27.33 -15.01 -19.08
N GLU A 408 27.48 -13.72 -18.83
CA GLU A 408 28.44 -13.15 -17.87
C GLU A 408 28.20 -13.63 -16.42
N ILE A 409 26.99 -14.14 -16.10
CA ILE A 409 26.69 -14.74 -14.78
C ILE A 409 27.66 -15.87 -14.45
N ALA A 410 28.07 -16.67 -15.44
CA ALA A 410 28.92 -17.84 -15.22
C ALA A 410 30.28 -17.52 -14.59
N VAL A 411 30.81 -16.32 -14.85
CA VAL A 411 32.13 -15.85 -14.37
C VAL A 411 32.04 -14.75 -13.31
N SER A 412 30.83 -14.31 -12.99
CA SER A 412 30.60 -13.26 -11.99
C SER A 412 30.62 -13.84 -10.58
N LYS A 413 30.99 -13.02 -9.59
CA LYS A 413 30.92 -13.41 -8.18
C LYS A 413 29.56 -13.00 -7.59
N PRO A 414 28.90 -13.86 -6.79
CA PRO A 414 27.67 -13.48 -6.10
C PRO A 414 27.82 -12.19 -5.29
N GLY A 415 26.89 -11.25 -5.47
CA GLY A 415 26.87 -9.96 -4.76
C GLY A 415 27.77 -8.87 -5.33
N GLU A 416 28.59 -9.16 -6.34
CA GLU A 416 29.23 -8.13 -7.17
C GLU A 416 28.27 -7.71 -8.31
N PRO A 417 28.24 -6.42 -8.70
CA PRO A 417 27.34 -5.96 -9.76
C PRO A 417 27.63 -6.62 -11.12
N LEU A 418 26.60 -7.22 -11.72
CA LEU A 418 26.63 -7.75 -13.07
C LEU A 418 26.71 -6.64 -14.13
N HIS A 419 27.44 -6.91 -15.20
CA HIS A 419 27.57 -6.03 -16.35
C HIS A 419 27.30 -6.80 -17.65
N CYS A 420 26.03 -7.11 -17.87
CA CYS A 420 25.58 -7.81 -19.06
C CYS A 420 25.47 -6.87 -20.27
N LYS A 421 26.01 -7.27 -21.42
CA LYS A 421 25.87 -6.47 -22.66
C LYS A 421 24.42 -6.41 -23.17
N ARG A 422 23.70 -7.53 -23.05
CA ARG A 422 22.30 -7.68 -23.50
C ARG A 422 21.33 -6.97 -22.56
N LEU A 423 21.61 -7.03 -21.25
CA LEU A 423 20.80 -6.42 -20.19
C LEU A 423 21.63 -5.36 -19.43
N PRO A 424 21.87 -4.18 -20.02
CA PRO A 424 22.86 -3.21 -19.52
C PRO A 424 22.57 -2.65 -18.13
N PHE A 425 21.30 -2.71 -17.68
CA PHE A 425 20.89 -2.26 -16.36
C PHE A 425 20.88 -3.37 -15.29
N LEU A 426 20.92 -4.64 -15.69
CA LEU A 426 20.90 -5.76 -14.75
C LEU A 426 22.21 -5.79 -13.96
N ARG A 427 22.11 -5.66 -12.65
CA ARG A 427 23.23 -5.70 -11.68
C ARG A 427 23.16 -6.92 -10.78
N ASN A 428 21.99 -7.46 -10.52
CA ASN A 428 21.83 -8.54 -9.55
C ASN A 428 20.83 -9.59 -10.04
N VAL A 429 21.14 -10.87 -9.85
CA VAL A 429 20.18 -11.98 -9.95
C VAL A 429 20.14 -12.71 -8.61
N ILE A 430 18.95 -12.80 -8.04
CA ILE A 430 18.65 -13.46 -6.77
C ILE A 430 17.81 -14.70 -7.06
N THR A 431 18.29 -15.88 -6.64
CA THR A 431 17.63 -17.16 -6.88
C THR A 431 16.83 -17.62 -5.66
N VAL A 432 15.62 -18.11 -5.87
CA VAL A 432 14.71 -18.57 -4.81
C VAL A 432 14.57 -20.09 -4.89
N GLY A 433 15.03 -20.79 -3.85
CA GLY A 433 14.91 -22.25 -3.75
C GLY A 433 15.92 -23.05 -4.58
N PHE A 434 16.91 -22.40 -5.20
CA PHE A 434 18.01 -23.05 -5.92
C PHE A 434 19.27 -22.18 -5.91
N THR A 435 20.41 -22.79 -6.21
CA THR A 435 21.72 -22.12 -6.30
C THR A 435 22.20 -22.04 -7.74
N GLN A 436 22.84 -20.93 -8.10
CA GLN A 436 23.49 -20.74 -9.40
C GLN A 436 24.77 -19.92 -9.25
N SER A 437 25.82 -20.26 -10.00
CA SER A 437 27.06 -19.47 -10.05
C SER A 437 26.77 -18.01 -10.40
N GLY A 438 27.44 -17.07 -9.73
CA GLY A 438 27.28 -15.64 -9.96
C GLY A 438 25.97 -15.01 -9.44
N CYS A 439 25.07 -15.81 -8.85
CA CYS A 439 23.83 -15.34 -8.24
C CYS A 439 23.87 -15.51 -6.72
N LEU A 440 23.18 -14.63 -6.00
CA LEU A 440 22.89 -14.83 -4.57
C LEU A 440 21.63 -15.69 -4.44
N THR A 441 21.57 -16.61 -3.48
CA THR A 441 20.26 -17.14 -3.07
C THR A 441 19.45 -16.08 -2.31
N PHE A 442 18.15 -16.28 -2.18
CA PHE A 442 17.29 -15.38 -1.41
C PHE A 442 17.75 -15.25 0.05
N GLU A 443 18.18 -16.35 0.66
CA GLU A 443 18.70 -16.39 2.03
C GLU A 443 20.05 -15.69 2.15
N GLU A 444 20.93 -15.81 1.14
CA GLU A 444 22.18 -15.06 1.06
C GLU A 444 21.94 -13.56 0.92
N ALA A 445 20.99 -13.17 0.07
CA ALA A 445 20.57 -11.78 -0.05
C ALA A 445 20.02 -11.24 1.28
N MET A 446 19.14 -11.99 1.95
CA MET A 446 18.58 -11.61 3.27
C MET A 446 19.66 -11.38 4.33
N ARG A 447 20.76 -12.14 4.32
CA ARG A 447 21.89 -11.92 5.25
C ARG A 447 22.62 -10.60 5.02
N ARG A 448 22.52 -10.01 3.83
CA ARG A 448 23.13 -8.69 3.56
C ARG A 448 22.40 -7.55 4.25
N ALA A 449 21.20 -7.77 4.78
CA ALA A 449 20.46 -6.79 5.56
C ALA A 449 21.32 -6.21 6.70
N ASP A 450 22.20 -7.02 7.29
CA ASP A 450 23.06 -6.66 8.41
C ASP A 450 24.10 -5.57 8.05
N SER A 451 24.29 -5.29 6.75
CA SER A 451 25.17 -4.22 6.25
C SER A 451 24.51 -2.85 6.11
N VAL A 452 23.21 -2.75 6.41
CA VAL A 452 22.43 -1.51 6.27
C VAL A 452 21.67 -1.25 7.58
N THR A 453 21.76 -0.02 8.08
CA THR A 453 21.14 0.35 9.37
C THR A 453 19.63 0.60 9.23
N ASP A 454 18.90 0.58 10.35
CA ASP A 454 17.46 0.90 10.36
C ASP A 454 17.20 2.36 10.00
N GLU A 455 18.09 3.27 10.37
CA GLU A 455 18.00 4.70 10.05
C GLU A 455 18.09 4.94 8.55
N THR A 456 18.96 4.18 7.85
CA THR A 456 19.05 4.25 6.38
C THR A 456 17.75 3.81 5.72
N LEU A 457 17.14 2.72 6.20
CA LEU A 457 15.85 2.25 5.71
C LEU A 457 14.74 3.27 5.98
N ALA A 458 14.66 3.81 7.20
CA ALA A 458 13.68 4.81 7.59
C ALA A 458 13.79 6.07 6.72
N ALA A 459 15.00 6.61 6.54
CA ALA A 459 15.24 7.79 5.72
C ALA A 459 14.89 7.59 4.23
N MET A 460 14.99 6.37 3.70
CA MET A 460 14.50 6.05 2.36
C MET A 460 12.98 5.95 2.32
N ALA A 461 12.37 5.28 3.31
CA ALA A 461 10.92 5.11 3.38
C ALA A 461 10.17 6.42 3.56
N GLU A 462 10.69 7.36 4.35
CA GLU A 462 10.11 8.69 4.59
C GLU A 462 10.02 9.55 3.31
N ARG A 463 10.89 9.29 2.33
CA ARG A 463 10.92 10.03 1.06
C ARG A 463 9.92 9.49 0.05
N VAL A 464 9.35 8.30 0.28
CA VAL A 464 8.38 7.67 -0.63
C VAL A 464 7.02 8.34 -0.45
N LYS A 465 6.42 8.77 -1.56
CA LYS A 465 5.12 9.43 -1.58
C LYS A 465 4.04 8.51 -2.16
N PRO A 466 2.76 8.69 -1.78
CA PRO A 466 1.66 7.93 -2.37
C PRO A 466 1.60 7.99 -3.91
N ASP A 467 1.99 9.10 -4.53
CA ASP A 467 1.97 9.27 -6.00
C ASP A 467 3.21 8.70 -6.73
N ASP A 468 4.15 8.13 -5.99
CA ASP A 468 5.29 7.42 -6.57
C ASP A 468 4.85 6.07 -7.16
N VAL A 469 5.49 5.68 -8.26
CA VAL A 469 5.24 4.40 -8.91
C VAL A 469 5.82 3.29 -8.02
N CYS A 470 4.98 2.36 -7.56
CA CYS A 470 5.41 1.22 -6.76
C CYS A 470 5.46 -0.07 -7.59
N ASN A 471 4.70 -0.13 -8.67
CA ASN A 471 4.54 -1.34 -9.46
C ASN A 471 4.44 -1.06 -10.95
N MET A 472 5.02 -1.96 -11.74
CA MET A 472 4.86 -2.00 -13.19
C MET A 472 4.42 -3.39 -13.65
N GLN A 473 3.29 -3.44 -14.35
CA GLN A 473 2.74 -4.68 -14.91
C GLN A 473 2.74 -4.62 -16.43
N TYR A 474 3.18 -5.70 -17.08
CA TYR A 474 3.16 -5.78 -18.53
C TYR A 474 1.83 -6.37 -19.02
N THR A 475 1.09 -5.59 -19.79
CA THR A 475 -0.08 -6.07 -20.52
C THR A 475 0.36 -6.51 -21.90
N SER A 476 -0.28 -7.53 -22.50
CA SER A 476 0.04 -8.00 -23.86
C SER A 476 -0.16 -6.92 -24.94
N GLY A 477 -0.80 -5.79 -24.57
CA GLY A 477 -1.12 -4.72 -25.49
C GLY A 477 -2.09 -5.17 -26.57
N THR A 478 -2.59 -4.18 -27.29
CA THR A 478 -3.55 -4.36 -28.37
C THR A 478 -2.87 -4.20 -29.75
N THR A 479 -1.53 -4.02 -29.71
CA THR A 479 -0.61 -3.63 -30.79
C THR A 479 0.54 -4.66 -30.97
N GLY A 480 0.49 -5.81 -30.31
CA GLY A 480 1.43 -6.94 -30.49
C GLY A 480 2.67 -6.97 -29.58
N PHE A 481 3.05 -5.87 -28.91
CA PHE A 481 4.16 -5.84 -27.96
C PHE A 481 3.69 -5.49 -26.54
N PRO A 482 4.21 -6.17 -25.49
CA PRO A 482 3.79 -5.89 -24.13
C PRO A 482 4.12 -4.46 -23.66
N LYS A 483 3.22 -3.81 -22.92
CA LYS A 483 3.41 -2.44 -22.42
C LYS A 483 3.48 -2.42 -20.90
N GLY A 484 4.50 -1.76 -20.34
CA GLY A 484 4.66 -1.62 -18.89
C GLY A 484 3.75 -0.52 -18.32
N VAL A 485 2.66 -0.91 -17.68
CA VAL A 485 1.71 -0.01 -17.00
C VAL A 485 2.31 0.46 -15.68
N MET A 486 2.47 1.78 -15.48
CA MET A 486 3.01 2.35 -14.25
C MET A 486 1.90 2.63 -13.21
N LEU A 487 1.95 1.93 -12.09
CA LEU A 487 0.97 2.00 -11.00
C LEU A 487 1.59 2.61 -9.74
N THR A 488 0.88 3.55 -9.12
CA THR A 488 1.32 4.28 -7.92
C THR A 488 0.84 3.60 -6.65
N HIS A 489 1.45 3.93 -5.51
CA HIS A 489 0.94 3.46 -4.22
C HIS A 489 -0.53 3.86 -4.03
N TYR A 490 -0.84 5.14 -4.30
CA TYR A 490 -2.17 5.70 -4.10
C TYR A 490 -3.22 4.95 -4.92
N ASN A 491 -2.92 4.63 -6.19
CA ASN A 491 -3.90 3.97 -7.03
C ASN A 491 -4.12 2.50 -6.64
N VAL A 492 -3.06 1.73 -6.36
CA VAL A 492 -3.19 0.31 -6.02
C VAL A 492 -3.78 0.11 -4.61
N VAL A 493 -3.33 0.88 -3.62
CA VAL A 493 -3.83 0.76 -2.23
C VAL A 493 -5.33 1.04 -2.18
N ASN A 494 -5.78 2.12 -2.82
CA ASN A 494 -7.19 2.50 -2.81
C ASN A 494 -8.07 1.56 -3.63
N ASP A 495 -7.57 1.03 -4.75
CA ASP A 495 -8.30 0.04 -5.54
C ASP A 495 -8.51 -1.26 -4.75
N GLY A 496 -7.43 -1.80 -4.16
CA GLY A 496 -7.50 -2.98 -3.30
C GLY A 496 -8.41 -2.74 -2.09
N LYS A 497 -8.33 -1.56 -1.47
CA LYS A 497 -9.21 -1.20 -0.35
C LYS A 497 -10.68 -1.21 -0.78
N CYS A 498 -11.04 -0.58 -1.89
CA CYS A 498 -12.41 -0.59 -2.40
C CYS A 498 -12.90 -2.02 -2.64
N ILE A 499 -12.06 -2.85 -3.27
CA ILE A 499 -12.38 -4.27 -3.53
C ILE A 499 -12.64 -5.04 -2.22
N GLY A 500 -11.82 -4.81 -1.19
CA GLY A 500 -12.02 -5.40 0.13
C GLY A 500 -13.30 -4.92 0.82
N ASP A 501 -13.63 -3.63 0.74
CA ASP A 501 -14.87 -3.05 1.26
C ASP A 501 -16.11 -3.73 0.64
N ARG A 502 -16.06 -3.97 -0.69
CA ARG A 502 -17.13 -4.57 -1.49
C ARG A 502 -17.31 -6.07 -1.27
N MET A 503 -16.28 -6.78 -0.82
CA MET A 503 -16.39 -8.15 -0.28
C MET A 503 -16.72 -8.19 1.23
N GLY A 504 -16.62 -7.04 1.90
CA GLY A 504 -16.78 -6.92 3.34
C GLY A 504 -15.69 -7.65 4.11
N LEU A 505 -14.42 -7.55 3.67
CA LEU A 505 -13.28 -8.18 4.33
C LEU A 505 -12.98 -7.58 5.71
N SER A 506 -12.32 -8.38 6.56
CA SER A 506 -11.86 -7.99 7.90
C SER A 506 -10.81 -8.97 8.44
N THR A 507 -10.39 -8.79 9.70
CA THR A 507 -9.54 -9.75 10.42
C THR A 507 -10.16 -11.13 10.65
N ALA A 508 -11.47 -11.29 10.46
CA ALA A 508 -12.11 -12.61 10.54
C ALA A 508 -11.83 -13.47 9.31
N ASP A 509 -11.37 -12.86 8.22
CA ASP A 509 -11.30 -13.50 6.93
C ASP A 509 -9.97 -14.20 6.66
N ARG A 510 -10.07 -15.26 5.86
CA ARG A 510 -8.95 -16.04 5.35
C ARG A 510 -9.09 -16.11 3.83
N MET A 511 -8.22 -15.36 3.15
CA MET A 511 -8.20 -15.23 1.70
C MET A 511 -7.29 -16.29 1.09
N MET A 512 -7.84 -17.19 0.27
CA MET A 512 -6.99 -18.09 -0.52
C MET A 512 -6.45 -17.37 -1.76
N ILE A 513 -5.14 -17.46 -1.98
CA ILE A 513 -4.45 -16.78 -3.11
C ILE A 513 -3.70 -17.77 -3.98
N GLN A 514 -4.39 -18.25 -5.00
CA GLN A 514 -3.89 -19.20 -6.00
C GLN A 514 -3.94 -18.66 -7.43
N VAL A 515 -4.55 -17.48 -7.61
CA VAL A 515 -4.42 -16.67 -8.82
C VAL A 515 -2.98 -16.11 -8.91
N PRO A 516 -2.40 -15.95 -10.11
CA PRO A 516 -0.99 -15.57 -10.23
C PRO A 516 -0.69 -14.15 -9.74
N MET A 517 0.37 -13.99 -8.94
CA MET A 517 0.77 -12.68 -8.40
C MET A 517 1.35 -11.71 -9.45
N PHE A 518 1.83 -12.21 -10.59
CA PHE A 518 2.28 -11.32 -11.68
C PHE A 518 1.13 -10.52 -12.33
N HIS A 519 -0.12 -10.94 -12.11
CA HIS A 519 -1.33 -10.33 -12.62
C HIS A 519 -2.02 -9.49 -11.54
N CYS A 520 -2.68 -8.39 -11.94
CA CYS A 520 -3.39 -7.50 -11.04
C CYS A 520 -4.46 -8.19 -10.17
N PHE A 521 -5.00 -9.33 -10.64
CA PHE A 521 -5.92 -10.16 -9.86
C PHE A 521 -5.26 -10.71 -8.57
N GLY A 522 -4.05 -11.26 -8.65
CA GLY A 522 -3.34 -11.71 -7.45
C GLY A 522 -2.87 -10.54 -6.60
N MET A 523 -2.23 -9.55 -7.23
CA MET A 523 -1.60 -8.45 -6.51
C MET A 523 -2.59 -7.47 -5.86
N VAL A 524 -3.63 -7.05 -6.57
CA VAL A 524 -4.54 -6.00 -6.09
C VAL A 524 -5.79 -6.63 -5.47
N LEU A 525 -6.54 -7.38 -6.28
CA LEU A 525 -7.82 -7.94 -5.86
C LEU A 525 -7.66 -8.89 -4.67
N ALA A 526 -6.60 -9.70 -4.62
CA ALA A 526 -6.38 -10.61 -3.49
C ALA A 526 -5.46 -10.01 -2.42
N MET A 527 -4.18 -9.79 -2.70
CA MET A 527 -3.20 -9.37 -1.68
C MET A 527 -3.51 -7.99 -1.12
N THR A 528 -3.67 -6.97 -1.96
CA THR A 528 -3.89 -5.59 -1.48
C THR A 528 -5.23 -5.44 -0.77
N ALA A 529 -6.30 -6.06 -1.29
CA ALA A 529 -7.59 -6.08 -0.60
C ALA A 529 -7.52 -6.75 0.78
N SER A 530 -6.75 -7.84 0.91
CA SER A 530 -6.56 -8.53 2.20
C SER A 530 -5.77 -7.68 3.19
N MET A 531 -4.64 -7.12 2.73
CA MET A 531 -3.72 -6.36 3.58
C MET A 531 -4.31 -5.02 4.03
N THR A 532 -5.27 -4.46 3.27
CA THR A 532 -6.02 -3.28 3.70
C THR A 532 -7.13 -3.59 4.73
N HIS A 533 -7.36 -4.86 5.07
CA HIS A 533 -8.44 -5.26 5.99
C HIS A 533 -7.97 -6.16 7.14
N GLY A 534 -6.66 -6.40 7.28
CA GLY A 534 -6.11 -7.27 8.34
C GLY A 534 -6.44 -8.75 8.15
N THR A 535 -6.85 -9.15 6.95
CA THR A 535 -7.21 -10.53 6.58
C THR A 535 -5.98 -11.45 6.64
N THR A 536 -6.16 -12.75 6.93
CA THR A 536 -5.08 -13.75 6.77
C THR A 536 -4.99 -14.18 5.31
N LEU A 537 -3.81 -14.07 4.71
CA LEU A 537 -3.51 -14.56 3.37
C LEU A 537 -3.09 -16.04 3.45
N CYS A 538 -3.74 -16.90 2.67
CA CYS A 538 -3.44 -18.33 2.55
C CYS A 538 -3.05 -18.66 1.11
N PRO A 539 -1.81 -18.33 0.66
CA PRO A 539 -1.44 -18.52 -0.73
C PRO A 539 -1.13 -19.97 -1.07
N LEU A 540 -1.35 -20.32 -2.34
CA LEU A 540 -0.80 -21.51 -2.96
C LEU A 540 0.17 -21.07 -4.06
N PRO A 541 1.33 -21.74 -4.25
CA PRO A 541 2.29 -21.39 -5.29
C PRO A 541 1.64 -21.30 -6.68
N TYR A 542 0.70 -22.18 -6.98
CA TYR A 542 -0.09 -22.20 -8.21
C TYR A 542 -1.45 -22.84 -7.96
N PHE A 543 -2.40 -22.63 -8.88
CA PHE A 543 -3.70 -23.28 -8.81
C PHE A 543 -3.61 -24.78 -9.07
N SER A 544 -4.21 -25.55 -8.16
CA SER A 544 -4.53 -26.95 -8.32
C SER A 544 -5.85 -27.21 -7.61
N ALA A 545 -6.82 -27.87 -8.25
CA ALA A 545 -8.12 -28.14 -7.64
C ALA A 545 -7.97 -28.94 -6.34
N LYS A 546 -7.13 -29.99 -6.35
CA LYS A 546 -6.83 -30.82 -5.17
C LYS A 546 -6.28 -30.00 -4.00
N ASN A 547 -5.23 -29.21 -4.24
CA ASN A 547 -4.59 -28.43 -3.18
C ASN A 547 -5.48 -27.28 -2.70
N SER A 548 -6.30 -26.71 -3.59
CA SER A 548 -7.28 -25.67 -3.25
C SER A 548 -8.35 -26.22 -2.30
N LEU A 549 -8.96 -27.37 -2.64
CA LEU A 549 -9.95 -28.04 -1.78
C LEU A 549 -9.35 -28.47 -0.43
N ALA A 550 -8.11 -28.97 -0.42
CA ALA A 550 -7.40 -29.30 0.81
C ALA A 550 -7.16 -28.06 1.69
N CYS A 551 -6.72 -26.94 1.10
CA CYS A 551 -6.51 -25.68 1.80
C CYS A 551 -7.80 -25.12 2.41
N ILE A 552 -8.91 -25.19 1.66
CA ILE A 552 -10.24 -24.78 2.14
C ILE A 552 -10.59 -25.48 3.46
N ASN A 553 -10.41 -26.80 3.52
CA ASN A 553 -10.65 -27.57 4.74
C ASN A 553 -9.67 -27.24 5.87
N GLN A 554 -8.37 -27.23 5.57
CA GLN A 554 -7.32 -27.08 6.59
C GLN A 554 -7.36 -25.70 7.25
N GLU A 555 -7.53 -24.67 6.43
CA GLU A 555 -7.47 -23.28 6.89
C GLU A 555 -8.84 -22.65 7.12
N ARG A 556 -9.94 -23.35 6.85
CA ARG A 556 -11.31 -22.81 6.98
C ARG A 556 -11.43 -21.49 6.21
N ILE A 557 -11.09 -21.57 4.92
CA ILE A 557 -11.07 -20.42 4.02
C ILE A 557 -12.44 -19.75 4.01
N THR A 558 -12.46 -18.42 4.08
CA THR A 558 -13.70 -17.62 4.06
C THR A 558 -13.91 -16.92 2.72
N CYS A 559 -12.81 -16.63 2.01
CA CYS A 559 -12.80 -15.90 0.75
C CYS A 559 -11.96 -16.60 -0.32
N PHE A 560 -12.54 -16.81 -1.49
CA PHE A 560 -11.89 -17.49 -2.63
C PHE A 560 -12.01 -16.67 -3.91
N HIS A 561 -10.87 -16.41 -4.56
CA HIS A 561 -10.84 -15.73 -5.85
C HIS A 561 -10.54 -16.72 -6.97
N GLY A 562 -11.15 -16.58 -8.14
CA GLY A 562 -10.79 -17.42 -9.28
C GLY A 562 -11.33 -16.90 -10.60
N VAL A 563 -10.77 -17.45 -11.67
CA VAL A 563 -11.38 -17.39 -13.01
C VAL A 563 -12.39 -18.54 -13.15
N PRO A 564 -13.42 -18.44 -14.01
CA PRO A 564 -14.45 -19.47 -14.20
C PRO A 564 -13.91 -20.91 -14.34
N THR A 565 -12.81 -21.09 -15.08
CA THR A 565 -12.19 -22.40 -15.30
C THR A 565 -11.69 -23.05 -14.01
N MET A 566 -11.24 -22.26 -13.02
CA MET A 566 -10.82 -22.78 -11.71
C MET A 566 -12.01 -23.32 -10.91
N PHE A 567 -13.15 -22.60 -10.93
CA PHE A 567 -14.38 -23.06 -10.29
C PHE A 567 -14.89 -24.35 -10.93
N ILE A 568 -14.92 -24.42 -12.25
CA ILE A 568 -15.32 -25.64 -12.99
C ILE A 568 -14.40 -26.81 -12.62
N ALA A 569 -13.08 -26.59 -12.60
CA ALA A 569 -12.12 -27.63 -12.23
C ALA A 569 -12.34 -28.13 -10.79
N MET A 570 -12.69 -27.24 -9.85
CA MET A 570 -13.02 -27.64 -8.48
C MET A 570 -14.34 -28.40 -8.39
N PHE A 571 -15.41 -27.91 -9.04
CA PHE A 571 -16.71 -28.58 -9.05
C PHE A 571 -16.66 -30.01 -9.60
N ASN A 572 -15.74 -30.27 -10.53
CA ASN A 572 -15.60 -31.57 -11.19
C ASN A 572 -14.55 -32.46 -10.50
N HIS A 573 -13.86 -31.98 -9.46
CA HIS A 573 -12.85 -32.76 -8.76
C HIS A 573 -13.47 -33.78 -7.80
N GLU A 574 -12.87 -34.97 -7.68
CA GLU A 574 -13.38 -36.08 -6.85
C GLU A 574 -13.53 -35.74 -5.36
N ASP A 575 -12.67 -34.85 -4.85
CA ASP A 575 -12.69 -34.41 -3.45
C ASP A 575 -13.68 -33.28 -3.15
N TYR A 576 -14.35 -32.72 -4.18
CA TYR A 576 -15.29 -31.61 -4.00
C TYR A 576 -16.38 -31.93 -2.97
N ARG A 577 -17.00 -33.12 -3.11
CA ARG A 577 -18.05 -33.58 -2.20
C ARG A 577 -17.57 -33.88 -0.77
N LYS A 578 -16.26 -33.97 -0.55
CA LYS A 578 -15.64 -34.19 0.77
C LYS A 578 -15.17 -32.89 1.43
N THR A 579 -15.34 -31.76 0.75
CA THR A 579 -14.84 -30.46 1.21
C THR A 579 -15.94 -29.74 1.99
N ASP A 580 -15.57 -29.22 3.17
CA ASP A 580 -16.43 -28.41 4.02
C ASP A 580 -16.35 -26.94 3.60
N PHE A 581 -17.39 -26.49 2.90
CA PHE A 581 -17.54 -25.10 2.45
C PHE A 581 -18.26 -24.19 3.46
N SER A 582 -18.60 -24.68 4.66
CA SER A 582 -19.44 -23.94 5.61
C SER A 582 -18.83 -22.61 6.09
N TYR A 583 -17.51 -22.46 6.03
CA TYR A 583 -16.79 -21.22 6.37
C TYR A 583 -16.67 -20.24 5.21
N MET A 584 -16.78 -20.71 3.97
CA MET A 584 -16.74 -19.84 2.79
C MET A 584 -17.98 -18.96 2.77
N ARG A 585 -17.79 -17.68 2.43
CA ARG A 585 -18.87 -16.68 2.41
C ARG A 585 -18.84 -15.75 1.22
N THR A 586 -17.66 -15.42 0.69
CA THR A 586 -17.48 -14.40 -0.36
C THR A 586 -16.30 -14.74 -1.25
N GLY A 587 -16.03 -13.89 -2.23
CA GLY A 587 -14.93 -13.99 -3.16
C GLY A 587 -15.26 -13.39 -4.52
N ILE A 588 -14.31 -13.53 -5.45
CA ILE A 588 -14.40 -12.91 -6.77
C ILE A 588 -14.35 -13.99 -7.84
N MET A 589 -15.30 -13.94 -8.77
CA MET A 589 -15.18 -14.56 -10.08
C MET A 589 -14.97 -13.45 -11.12
N ALA A 590 -13.77 -13.39 -11.72
CA ALA A 590 -13.40 -12.33 -12.66
C ALA A 590 -12.25 -12.78 -13.58
N GLY A 591 -11.69 -11.86 -14.36
CA GLY A 591 -10.55 -12.10 -15.26
C GLY A 591 -10.93 -12.59 -16.67
N SER A 592 -12.19 -13.00 -16.86
CA SER A 592 -12.82 -13.33 -18.14
C SER A 592 -14.33 -13.08 -18.06
N GLY A 593 -15.06 -13.32 -19.16
CA GLY A 593 -16.52 -13.43 -19.08
C GLY A 593 -16.90 -14.47 -18.03
N CYS A 594 -17.75 -14.08 -17.07
CA CYS A 594 -18.17 -14.93 -15.96
C CYS A 594 -19.61 -15.39 -16.22
N PRO A 595 -19.85 -16.68 -16.47
CA PRO A 595 -21.19 -17.18 -16.71
C PRO A 595 -22.06 -16.98 -15.46
N PRO A 596 -23.22 -16.28 -15.55
CA PRO A 596 -24.06 -16.02 -14.39
C PRO A 596 -24.47 -17.29 -13.64
N GLU A 597 -24.80 -18.36 -14.37
CA GLU A 597 -25.17 -19.65 -13.77
C GLU A 597 -24.04 -20.32 -12.97
N LEU A 598 -22.78 -20.11 -13.36
CA LEU A 598 -21.64 -20.62 -12.61
C LEU A 598 -21.47 -19.88 -11.29
N MET A 599 -21.62 -18.55 -11.30
CA MET A 599 -21.61 -17.73 -10.08
C MET A 599 -22.79 -18.07 -9.16
N LYS A 600 -24.00 -18.21 -9.73
CA LYS A 600 -25.20 -18.63 -8.98
C LYS A 600 -25.00 -20.00 -8.33
N ARG A 601 -24.37 -20.96 -9.02
CA ARG A 601 -24.01 -22.27 -8.44
C ARG A 601 -23.05 -22.12 -7.27
N ALA A 602 -21.96 -21.35 -7.42
CA ALA A 602 -20.99 -21.13 -6.34
C ALA A 602 -21.63 -20.46 -5.10
N ALA A 603 -22.63 -19.60 -5.30
CA ALA A 603 -23.35 -18.92 -4.22
C ALA A 603 -24.31 -19.82 -3.43
N ARG A 604 -24.68 -21.00 -3.95
CA ARG A 604 -25.66 -21.88 -3.28
C ARG A 604 -25.11 -22.41 -1.94
N PRO A 605 -25.92 -22.42 -0.86
CA PRO A 605 -25.49 -22.92 0.44
C PRO A 605 -25.03 -24.38 0.46
N ASP A 606 -25.57 -25.21 -0.42
CA ASP A 606 -25.27 -26.64 -0.58
C ASP A 606 -24.16 -26.93 -1.60
N GLU A 607 -23.54 -25.89 -2.16
CA GLU A 607 -22.37 -25.96 -3.04
C GLU A 607 -21.16 -25.30 -2.34
N MET A 608 -20.59 -24.22 -2.87
CA MET A 608 -19.42 -23.54 -2.28
C MET A 608 -19.79 -22.51 -1.20
N ASN A 609 -21.09 -22.28 -0.94
CA ASN A 609 -21.61 -21.34 0.05
C ASN A 609 -21.10 -19.89 -0.08
N MET A 610 -20.63 -19.49 -1.27
CA MET A 610 -20.12 -18.14 -1.52
C MET A 610 -21.26 -17.14 -1.74
N ARG A 611 -22.14 -16.99 -0.75
CA ARG A 611 -23.36 -16.18 -0.85
C ARG A 611 -23.09 -14.72 -1.21
N GLY A 612 -21.93 -14.20 -0.86
CA GLY A 612 -21.43 -12.87 -1.20
C GLY A 612 -20.44 -12.84 -2.36
N ILE A 613 -20.45 -13.82 -3.28
CA ILE A 613 -19.62 -13.80 -4.50
C ILE A 613 -19.96 -12.58 -5.37
N VAL A 614 -18.93 -11.95 -5.92
CA VAL A 614 -19.01 -10.70 -6.69
C VAL A 614 -18.09 -10.77 -7.91
N SER A 615 -18.25 -9.83 -8.84
CA SER A 615 -17.35 -9.65 -9.99
C SER A 615 -16.85 -8.21 -10.05
N VAL A 616 -15.58 -8.05 -10.46
CA VAL A 616 -14.91 -6.77 -10.63
C VAL A 616 -14.63 -6.58 -12.12
N TYR A 617 -14.93 -5.40 -12.63
CA TYR A 617 -14.55 -5.02 -13.99
C TYR A 617 -13.53 -3.89 -14.00
N GLY A 618 -12.60 -4.02 -14.94
CA GLY A 618 -11.60 -3.05 -15.32
C GLY A 618 -10.40 -3.77 -15.95
N GLN A 619 -9.28 -3.07 -16.02
CA GLN A 619 -8.05 -3.50 -16.70
C GLN A 619 -6.82 -3.05 -15.90
N THR A 620 -5.64 -3.57 -16.21
CA THR A 620 -4.41 -3.21 -15.48
C THR A 620 -4.18 -1.69 -15.44
N GLU A 621 -4.53 -0.98 -16.50
CA GLU A 621 -4.45 0.48 -16.65
C GLU A 621 -5.38 1.26 -15.70
N SER A 622 -6.36 0.59 -15.07
CA SER A 622 -7.27 1.15 -14.07
C SER A 622 -7.04 0.56 -12.66
N SER A 623 -5.83 0.10 -12.37
CA SER A 623 -5.35 -0.30 -11.04
C SER A 623 -6.02 -1.42 -10.21
N PRO A 624 -6.74 -2.45 -10.72
CA PRO A 624 -7.39 -2.65 -12.00
C PRO A 624 -8.92 -2.42 -11.98
N GLY A 625 -9.54 -2.11 -10.85
CA GLY A 625 -11.00 -1.98 -10.74
C GLY A 625 -11.53 -0.62 -11.21
N SER A 626 -12.69 -0.63 -11.85
CA SER A 626 -13.48 0.58 -12.12
C SER A 626 -14.92 0.43 -11.66
N THR A 627 -15.47 -0.78 -11.75
CA THR A 627 -16.81 -1.10 -11.27
C THR A 627 -16.86 -2.42 -10.50
N MET A 628 -17.73 -2.48 -9.50
CA MET A 628 -18.04 -3.71 -8.75
C MET A 628 -19.34 -3.53 -7.97
N SER A 629 -20.05 -4.64 -7.78
CA SER A 629 -21.19 -4.74 -6.89
C SER A 629 -20.74 -4.93 -5.43
N ALA A 630 -21.60 -4.61 -4.47
CA ALA A 630 -21.37 -4.97 -3.08
C ALA A 630 -21.84 -6.41 -2.82
N TRP A 631 -21.17 -7.14 -1.91
CA TRP A 631 -21.56 -8.51 -1.53
C TRP A 631 -23.00 -8.62 -0.98
N THR A 632 -23.56 -7.50 -0.49
CA THR A 632 -24.93 -7.38 0.02
C THR A 632 -25.98 -7.16 -1.06
N ASP A 633 -25.58 -6.87 -2.30
CA ASP A 633 -26.51 -6.68 -3.41
C ASP A 633 -27.23 -8.00 -3.74
N SER A 634 -28.35 -7.90 -4.48
CA SER A 634 -29.06 -9.08 -4.96
C SER A 634 -28.13 -9.98 -5.76
N LEU A 635 -28.32 -11.30 -5.65
CA LEU A 635 -27.48 -12.24 -6.40
C LEU A 635 -27.59 -11.98 -7.90
N GLU A 636 -28.79 -11.65 -8.39
CA GLU A 636 -29.02 -11.29 -9.79
C GLU A 636 -28.14 -10.12 -10.23
N LEU A 637 -28.11 -9.01 -9.49
CA LEU A 637 -27.25 -7.87 -9.82
C LEU A 637 -25.77 -8.27 -9.85
N ARG A 638 -25.34 -9.05 -8.87
CA ARG A 638 -23.93 -9.51 -8.75
C ARG A 638 -23.50 -10.46 -9.87
N THR A 639 -24.45 -11.17 -10.52
CA THR A 639 -24.14 -12.14 -11.57
C THR A 639 -24.43 -11.65 -12.98
N GLU A 640 -25.38 -10.73 -13.15
CA GLU A 640 -25.82 -10.24 -14.47
C GLU A 640 -25.16 -8.90 -14.85
N THR A 641 -24.47 -8.25 -13.91
CA THR A 641 -23.80 -6.95 -14.12
C THR A 641 -22.37 -6.96 -13.57
N VAL A 642 -21.61 -5.91 -13.88
CA VAL A 642 -20.31 -5.63 -13.23
C VAL A 642 -20.43 -4.53 -12.16
N GLY A 643 -21.65 -4.33 -11.65
CA GLY A 643 -21.96 -3.42 -10.55
C GLY A 643 -21.83 -1.94 -10.90
N TYR A 644 -21.46 -1.14 -9.90
CA TYR A 644 -21.43 0.31 -9.98
C TYR A 644 -20.01 0.84 -10.04
N ALA A 645 -19.85 2.10 -10.45
CA ALA A 645 -18.57 2.79 -10.35
C ALA A 645 -18.00 2.72 -8.91
N PHE A 646 -16.69 2.59 -8.80
CA PHE A 646 -15.99 2.71 -7.52
C PHE A 646 -16.23 4.09 -6.90
N PRO A 647 -16.25 4.20 -5.56
CA PRO A 647 -16.24 5.50 -4.89
C PRO A 647 -15.09 6.36 -5.43
N HIS A 648 -15.33 7.65 -5.66
CA HIS A 648 -14.34 8.59 -6.19
C HIS A 648 -13.82 8.26 -7.60
N VAL A 649 -14.44 7.31 -8.30
CA VAL A 649 -14.20 7.00 -9.71
C VAL A 649 -15.42 7.39 -10.52
N GLN A 650 -15.19 8.11 -11.61
CA GLN A 650 -16.19 8.46 -12.59
C GLN A 650 -16.12 7.47 -13.74
N CYS A 651 -17.28 6.99 -14.18
CA CYS A 651 -17.41 6.10 -15.33
C CYS A 651 -18.47 6.68 -16.27
N LYS A 652 -18.27 6.52 -17.58
CA LYS A 652 -19.24 6.89 -18.61
C LYS A 652 -19.18 5.90 -19.78
N VAL A 653 -20.24 5.89 -20.58
CA VAL A 653 -20.29 5.16 -21.86
C VAL A 653 -20.35 6.20 -22.98
N ILE A 654 -19.46 6.12 -23.96
CA ILE A 654 -19.40 7.07 -25.07
C ILE A 654 -19.65 6.39 -26.41
N ASP A 655 -20.13 7.17 -27.38
CA ASP A 655 -20.10 6.80 -28.78
C ASP A 655 -18.64 6.87 -29.28
N PRO A 656 -18.05 5.77 -29.77
CA PRO A 656 -16.64 5.74 -30.16
C PRO A 656 -16.32 6.56 -31.40
N GLU A 657 -17.31 6.90 -32.24
CA GLU A 657 -17.11 7.73 -33.43
C GLU A 657 -17.16 9.22 -33.10
N THR A 658 -18.11 9.62 -32.26
CA THR A 658 -18.36 11.04 -31.94
C THR A 658 -17.71 11.51 -30.65
N GLY A 659 -17.30 10.58 -29.77
CA GLY A 659 -16.74 10.86 -28.44
C GLY A 659 -17.77 11.37 -27.42
N LYS A 660 -19.06 11.45 -27.80
CA LYS A 660 -20.13 11.97 -26.94
C LYS A 660 -20.62 10.90 -25.97
N GLU A 661 -20.92 11.31 -24.75
CA GLU A 661 -21.55 10.43 -23.76
C GLU A 661 -22.95 10.01 -24.23
N LEU A 662 -23.23 8.70 -24.11
CA LEU A 662 -24.48 8.09 -24.51
C LEU A 662 -25.49 8.06 -23.34
N PRO A 663 -26.80 8.16 -23.62
CA PRO A 663 -27.83 7.91 -22.61
C PRO A 663 -27.81 6.47 -22.08
N ASP A 664 -28.36 6.28 -20.88
CA ASP A 664 -28.55 4.95 -20.30
C ASP A 664 -29.32 4.01 -21.25
N GLY A 665 -28.92 2.74 -21.27
CA GLY A 665 -29.50 1.69 -22.12
C GLY A 665 -28.84 1.53 -23.49
N GLN A 666 -27.93 2.42 -23.89
CA GLN A 666 -27.20 2.32 -25.16
C GLN A 666 -25.81 1.69 -24.96
N ASP A 667 -25.36 0.95 -25.98
CA ASP A 667 -24.04 0.34 -26.00
C ASP A 667 -23.01 1.30 -26.59
N GLY A 668 -21.88 1.46 -25.93
CA GLY A 668 -20.76 2.27 -26.40
C GLY A 668 -19.46 1.91 -25.69
N GLU A 669 -18.41 2.69 -25.91
CA GLU A 669 -17.12 2.47 -25.26
C GLU A 669 -17.16 2.89 -23.78
N PHE A 670 -16.65 2.03 -22.90
CA PHE A 670 -16.50 2.34 -21.49
C PHE A 670 -15.28 3.23 -21.25
N CYS A 671 -15.48 4.34 -20.54
CA CYS A 671 -14.40 5.21 -20.09
C CYS A 671 -14.44 5.39 -18.58
N SER A 672 -13.28 5.50 -17.96
CA SER A 672 -13.16 5.76 -16.51
C SER A 672 -12.14 6.86 -16.19
N ARG A 673 -12.35 7.56 -15.07
CA ARG A 673 -11.46 8.59 -14.57
C ARG A 673 -11.52 8.64 -13.05
N GLY A 674 -10.37 8.72 -12.39
CA GLY A 674 -10.29 8.80 -10.93
C GLY A 674 -8.89 8.47 -10.42
N TYR A 675 -8.80 8.17 -9.12
CA TYR A 675 -7.53 7.76 -8.49
C TYR A 675 -6.96 6.47 -9.08
N ASN A 676 -7.79 5.63 -9.69
CA ASN A 676 -7.47 4.30 -10.17
C ASN A 676 -6.73 4.30 -11.51
N ILE A 677 -6.63 5.44 -12.20
CA ILE A 677 -5.97 5.48 -13.51
C ILE A 677 -4.44 5.40 -13.35
N MET A 678 -3.81 4.59 -14.19
CA MET A 678 -2.35 4.47 -14.24
C MET A 678 -1.65 5.83 -14.47
N LYS A 679 -0.38 5.92 -14.08
CA LYS A 679 0.46 7.09 -14.40
C LYS A 679 0.79 7.19 -15.90
N GLY A 680 0.71 6.05 -16.60
CA GLY A 680 0.98 5.92 -18.03
C GLY A 680 1.80 4.68 -18.36
N TYR A 681 2.11 4.49 -19.63
CA TYR A 681 2.98 3.42 -20.09
C TYR A 681 4.46 3.84 -20.04
N TYR A 682 5.31 3.02 -19.43
CA TYR A 682 6.75 3.30 -19.29
C TYR A 682 7.41 3.46 -20.66
N LYS A 683 8.08 4.61 -20.88
CA LYS A 683 8.75 4.99 -22.14
C LYS A 683 7.83 4.98 -23.39
N MET A 684 6.52 5.14 -23.21
CA MET A 684 5.56 5.14 -24.31
C MET A 684 4.52 6.28 -24.15
N PRO A 685 4.94 7.56 -24.26
CA PRO A 685 4.03 8.70 -24.12
C PRO A 685 2.91 8.69 -25.17
N ASP A 686 3.21 8.37 -26.43
CA ASP A 686 2.20 8.33 -27.50
C ASP A 686 1.12 7.28 -27.25
N ALA A 687 1.53 6.09 -26.78
CA ALA A 687 0.59 5.06 -26.38
C ALA A 687 -0.23 5.47 -25.14
N THR A 688 0.35 6.29 -24.27
CA THR A 688 -0.34 6.82 -23.10
C THR A 688 -1.41 7.83 -23.52
N SER A 689 -1.07 8.82 -24.35
CA SER A 689 -2.02 9.82 -24.86
C SER A 689 -3.09 9.25 -25.80
N ALA A 690 -2.82 8.10 -26.43
CA ALA A 690 -3.81 7.39 -27.24
C ALA A 690 -4.80 6.56 -26.39
N THR A 691 -4.53 6.37 -25.10
CA THR A 691 -5.37 5.55 -24.19
C THR A 691 -5.98 6.39 -23.07
N ILE A 692 -5.31 7.46 -22.66
CA ILE A 692 -5.79 8.45 -21.70
C ILE A 692 -5.90 9.79 -22.43
N ASP A 693 -7.10 10.34 -22.52
CA ASP A 693 -7.31 11.63 -23.18
C ASP A 693 -6.84 12.83 -22.34
N ALA A 694 -6.90 14.03 -22.93
CA ALA A 694 -6.44 15.26 -22.31
C ALA A 694 -7.23 15.64 -21.03
N ASP A 695 -8.44 15.12 -20.87
CA ASP A 695 -9.30 15.34 -19.69
C ASP A 695 -9.11 14.25 -18.62
N GLY A 696 -8.17 13.32 -18.85
CA GLY A 696 -7.79 12.25 -17.94
C GLY A 696 -8.70 11.01 -18.00
N TRP A 697 -9.54 10.86 -19.03
CA TRP A 697 -10.34 9.65 -19.19
C TRP A 697 -9.53 8.53 -19.82
N LEU A 698 -9.51 7.39 -19.15
CA LEU A 698 -9.00 6.14 -19.69
C LEU A 698 -10.07 5.49 -20.57
N HIS A 699 -9.76 5.35 -21.86
CA HIS A 699 -10.56 4.65 -22.86
C HIS A 699 -10.25 3.16 -22.80
N SER A 700 -11.23 2.33 -22.45
CA SER A 700 -10.97 0.90 -22.20
C SER A 700 -10.85 0.05 -23.45
N GLY A 701 -11.43 0.49 -24.57
CA GLY A 701 -11.62 -0.33 -25.75
C GLY A 701 -12.59 -1.51 -25.54
N ASP A 702 -13.25 -1.60 -24.38
CA ASP A 702 -14.36 -2.53 -24.13
C ASP A 702 -15.69 -1.80 -24.32
N LEU A 703 -16.70 -2.55 -24.77
CA LEU A 703 -18.04 -2.06 -24.97
C LEU A 703 -18.88 -2.34 -23.72
N ALA A 704 -19.64 -1.34 -23.29
CA ALA A 704 -20.49 -1.41 -22.13
C ALA A 704 -21.82 -0.71 -22.35
N ARG A 705 -22.78 -1.07 -21.50
CA ARG A 705 -24.06 -0.40 -21.31
C ARG A 705 -24.18 0.04 -19.87
N ARG A 706 -24.65 1.26 -19.65
CA ARG A 706 -25.09 1.72 -18.34
C ARG A 706 -26.60 1.54 -18.22
N ASN A 707 -27.05 0.88 -17.16
CA ASN A 707 -28.47 0.74 -16.85
C ASN A 707 -29.00 2.00 -16.15
N PRO A 708 -30.32 2.25 -16.18
CA PRO A 708 -30.94 3.38 -15.47
C PRO A 708 -30.72 3.39 -13.95
N ASP A 709 -30.43 2.22 -13.34
CA ASP A 709 -30.09 2.09 -11.91
C ASP A 709 -28.61 2.41 -11.61
N GLY A 710 -27.82 2.76 -12.63
CA GLY A 710 -26.41 3.11 -12.53
C GLY A 710 -25.46 1.91 -12.57
N THR A 711 -25.96 0.68 -12.73
CA THR A 711 -25.11 -0.50 -12.94
C THR A 711 -24.56 -0.56 -14.37
N TYR A 712 -23.44 -1.25 -14.53
CA TYR A 712 -22.78 -1.43 -15.83
C TYR A 712 -22.83 -2.89 -16.28
N LEU A 713 -23.00 -3.10 -17.58
CA LEU A 713 -22.86 -4.38 -18.25
C LEU A 713 -21.78 -4.28 -19.31
N ILE A 714 -20.91 -5.28 -19.39
CA ILE A 714 -19.92 -5.39 -20.46
C ILE A 714 -20.53 -6.19 -21.59
N THR A 715 -20.71 -5.56 -22.75
CA THR A 715 -21.40 -6.13 -23.91
C THR A 715 -20.44 -6.65 -24.98
N GLY A 716 -19.16 -6.27 -24.92
CA GLY A 716 -18.15 -6.82 -25.83
C GLY A 716 -16.81 -6.10 -25.76
N ARG A 717 -16.01 -6.25 -26.82
CA ARG A 717 -14.78 -5.49 -27.05
C ARG A 717 -14.85 -4.79 -28.38
N LEU A 718 -14.41 -3.54 -28.45
CA LEU A 718 -14.44 -2.74 -29.67
C LEU A 718 -13.69 -3.46 -30.82
N LYS A 719 -12.55 -4.08 -30.51
CA LYS A 719 -11.73 -4.82 -31.50
C LYS A 719 -12.19 -6.24 -31.84
N ASP A 720 -13.10 -6.80 -31.04
CA ASP A 720 -13.70 -8.10 -31.32
C ASP A 720 -15.08 -7.95 -31.98
N MET A 721 -15.62 -6.72 -32.07
CA MET A 721 -16.85 -6.43 -32.78
C MET A 721 -16.70 -6.85 -34.24
N ILE A 722 -17.61 -7.72 -34.69
CA ILE A 722 -17.62 -8.24 -36.05
C ILE A 722 -18.48 -7.30 -36.87
N ILE A 723 -17.92 -6.70 -37.92
CA ILE A 723 -18.66 -5.84 -38.84
C ILE A 723 -19.03 -6.67 -40.06
N ARG A 724 -20.26 -7.20 -40.07
CA ARG A 724 -20.77 -8.06 -41.14
C ARG A 724 -21.75 -7.28 -42.01
N GLY A 725 -21.28 -6.83 -43.18
CA GLY A 725 -22.12 -6.14 -44.16
C GLY A 725 -22.68 -4.81 -43.65
N GLY A 726 -21.95 -4.12 -42.77
CA GLY A 726 -22.35 -2.86 -42.12
C GLY A 726 -23.11 -3.02 -40.80
N GLU A 727 -23.41 -4.26 -40.37
CA GLU A 727 -24.03 -4.54 -39.08
C GLU A 727 -22.96 -4.86 -38.02
N ASN A 728 -23.09 -4.23 -36.84
CA ASN A 728 -22.22 -4.50 -35.70
C ASN A 728 -22.73 -5.73 -34.94
N ILE A 729 -21.94 -6.80 -34.95
CA ILE A 729 -22.24 -8.04 -34.25
C ILE A 729 -21.29 -8.20 -33.08
N TYR A 730 -21.85 -8.39 -31.89
CA TYR A 730 -21.11 -8.55 -30.65
C TYR A 730 -20.92 -10.05 -30.36
N PRO A 731 -19.69 -10.61 -30.45
CA PRO A 731 -19.45 -12.04 -30.25
C PRO A 731 -20.00 -12.59 -28.93
N LYS A 732 -19.91 -11.79 -27.86
CA LYS A 732 -20.31 -12.16 -26.51
C LYS A 732 -21.80 -12.52 -26.40
N GLU A 733 -22.66 -11.79 -27.11
CA GLU A 733 -24.10 -12.08 -27.14
C GLU A 733 -24.39 -13.47 -27.71
N ILE A 734 -23.63 -13.87 -28.73
CA ILE A 734 -23.76 -15.18 -29.37
C ILE A 734 -23.16 -16.27 -28.48
N GLU A 735 -22.04 -16.00 -27.82
CA GLU A 735 -21.42 -16.90 -26.84
C GLU A 735 -22.39 -17.20 -25.69
N GLU A 736 -22.94 -16.16 -25.04
CA GLU A 736 -23.91 -16.28 -23.94
C GLU A 736 -25.13 -17.10 -24.34
N PHE A 737 -25.66 -16.89 -25.54
CA PHE A 737 -26.74 -17.72 -26.07
C PHE A 737 -26.30 -19.19 -26.25
N ILE A 738 -25.16 -19.44 -26.89
CA ILE A 738 -24.67 -20.81 -27.14
C ILE A 738 -24.39 -21.55 -25.82
N TYR A 739 -23.92 -20.85 -24.77
CA TYR A 739 -23.71 -21.43 -23.44
C TYR A 739 -25.00 -21.99 -22.81
N THR A 740 -26.19 -21.55 -23.24
CA THR A 740 -27.45 -22.10 -22.76
C THR A 740 -27.73 -23.53 -23.26
N HIS A 741 -27.03 -23.98 -24.30
CA HIS A 741 -27.20 -25.32 -24.86
C HIS A 741 -26.55 -26.39 -23.96
N PRO A 742 -27.27 -27.47 -23.58
CA PRO A 742 -26.80 -28.43 -22.56
C PRO A 742 -25.54 -29.19 -22.94
N ALA A 743 -25.25 -29.36 -24.24
CA ALA A 743 -24.07 -30.05 -24.76
C ALA A 743 -22.77 -29.19 -24.78
N VAL A 744 -22.86 -27.88 -24.56
CA VAL A 744 -21.72 -26.95 -24.67
C VAL A 744 -20.98 -26.88 -23.34
N ALA A 745 -19.67 -27.13 -23.36
CA ALA A 745 -18.78 -26.92 -22.22
C ALA A 745 -18.15 -25.53 -22.25
N ASP A 746 -17.71 -25.08 -23.43
CA ASP A 746 -17.11 -23.77 -23.64
C ASP A 746 -17.36 -23.27 -25.07
N VAL A 747 -17.40 -21.96 -25.30
CA VAL A 747 -17.62 -21.38 -26.63
C VAL A 747 -16.89 -20.05 -26.78
N GLN A 748 -16.35 -19.81 -27.98
CA GLN A 748 -15.72 -18.56 -28.37
C GLN A 748 -16.18 -18.19 -29.78
N VAL A 749 -16.65 -16.97 -29.95
CA VAL A 749 -17.09 -16.42 -31.24
C VAL A 749 -16.05 -15.43 -31.74
N ILE A 750 -15.71 -15.56 -33.03
CA ILE A 750 -14.70 -14.77 -33.73
C ILE A 750 -15.23 -14.29 -35.08
N GLY A 751 -14.73 -13.14 -35.53
CA GLY A 751 -14.88 -12.68 -36.92
C GLY A 751 -13.84 -13.32 -37.82
N VAL A 752 -14.25 -13.88 -38.94
CA VAL A 752 -13.36 -14.37 -39.99
C VAL A 752 -13.58 -13.58 -41.27
N PRO A 753 -12.54 -13.35 -42.11
CA PRO A 753 -12.70 -12.58 -43.34
C PRO A 753 -13.76 -13.18 -44.28
N ASP A 754 -14.60 -12.35 -44.88
CA ASP A 754 -15.60 -12.76 -45.86
C ASP A 754 -15.61 -11.77 -47.04
N ALA A 755 -15.43 -12.28 -48.26
CA ALA A 755 -15.29 -11.46 -49.45
C ALA A 755 -16.54 -10.62 -49.79
N ARG A 756 -17.71 -10.99 -49.27
CA ARG A 756 -18.99 -10.30 -49.54
C ARG A 756 -19.36 -9.34 -48.42
N TYR A 757 -19.14 -9.75 -47.17
CA TYR A 757 -19.62 -9.01 -46.00
C TYR A 757 -18.50 -8.31 -45.22
N GLY A 758 -17.25 -8.40 -45.66
CA GLY A 758 -16.08 -7.96 -44.89
C GLY A 758 -15.69 -9.02 -43.86
N GLU A 759 -16.59 -9.29 -42.91
CA GLU A 759 -16.44 -10.37 -41.94
C GLU A 759 -17.66 -11.30 -41.91
N ALA A 760 -17.44 -12.56 -41.54
CA ALA A 760 -18.47 -13.52 -41.18
C ALA A 760 -18.24 -14.02 -39.74
N VAL A 761 -19.33 -14.42 -39.10
CA VAL A 761 -19.31 -14.92 -37.72
C VAL A 761 -18.92 -16.41 -37.71
N MET A 762 -17.98 -16.79 -36.86
CA MET A 762 -17.60 -18.18 -36.60
C MET A 762 -17.70 -18.49 -35.10
N ALA A 763 -18.34 -19.61 -34.75
CA ALA A 763 -18.42 -20.12 -33.37
C ALA A 763 -17.52 -21.35 -33.19
N CYS A 764 -16.56 -21.27 -32.28
CA CYS A 764 -15.68 -22.35 -31.87
C CYS A 764 -16.18 -22.92 -30.54
N ILE A 765 -16.50 -24.21 -30.48
CA ILE A 765 -17.25 -24.84 -29.38
C ILE A 765 -16.48 -26.03 -28.83
N ILE A 766 -16.30 -26.09 -27.51
CA ILE A 766 -15.88 -27.29 -26.78
C ILE A 766 -17.13 -27.97 -26.25
N LYS A 767 -17.30 -29.26 -26.55
CA LYS A 767 -18.44 -30.07 -26.07
C LYS A 767 -18.17 -30.60 -24.67
N LYS A 768 -19.23 -30.83 -23.90
CA LYS A 768 -19.12 -31.63 -22.68
C LYS A 768 -18.72 -33.06 -23.02
N GLU A 769 -17.97 -33.69 -22.14
CA GLU A 769 -17.54 -35.08 -22.31
C GLU A 769 -18.75 -36.00 -22.52
N GLY A 770 -18.71 -36.82 -23.57
CA GLY A 770 -19.80 -37.73 -23.96
C GLY A 770 -21.00 -37.07 -24.64
N ALA A 771 -21.02 -35.74 -24.85
CA ALA A 771 -22.12 -35.06 -25.53
C ALA A 771 -22.01 -35.20 -27.06
N SER A 772 -23.14 -35.52 -27.71
CA SER A 772 -23.30 -35.51 -29.17
C SER A 772 -24.02 -34.24 -29.60
N LEU A 773 -23.42 -33.51 -30.54
CA LEU A 773 -23.95 -32.29 -31.13
C LEU A 773 -23.26 -32.06 -32.48
N THR A 774 -24.02 -31.84 -33.55
CA THR A 774 -23.53 -31.50 -34.88
C THR A 774 -23.55 -29.98 -35.13
N ALA A 775 -22.82 -29.53 -36.16
CA ALA A 775 -22.78 -28.12 -36.54
C ALA A 775 -24.14 -27.66 -37.08
N GLU A 776 -24.85 -28.53 -37.79
CA GLU A 776 -26.19 -28.29 -38.31
C GLU A 776 -27.21 -28.12 -37.18
N GLU A 777 -27.17 -29.01 -36.18
CA GLU A 777 -28.02 -28.93 -34.98
C GLU A 777 -27.79 -27.63 -34.20
N MET A 778 -26.53 -27.25 -33.98
CA MET A 778 -26.22 -25.97 -33.31
C MET A 778 -26.65 -24.77 -34.17
N THR A 779 -26.47 -24.83 -35.49
CA THR A 779 -26.93 -23.76 -36.39
C THR A 779 -28.45 -23.60 -36.33
N GLU A 780 -29.20 -24.70 -36.30
CA GLU A 780 -30.67 -24.69 -36.19
C GLU A 780 -31.13 -24.17 -34.82
N TYR A 781 -30.42 -24.55 -33.75
CA TYR A 781 -30.64 -24.03 -32.40
C TYR A 781 -30.48 -22.51 -32.34
N ILE A 782 -29.41 -21.96 -32.93
CA ILE A 782 -29.17 -20.51 -32.97
C ILE A 782 -30.19 -19.81 -33.88
N LYS A 783 -30.47 -20.36 -35.07
CA LYS A 783 -31.44 -19.78 -36.03
C LYS A 783 -32.85 -19.67 -35.47
N SER A 784 -33.26 -20.58 -34.59
CA SER A 784 -34.60 -20.58 -34.01
C SER A 784 -34.78 -19.55 -32.88
N HIS A 785 -33.69 -18.97 -32.35
CA HIS A 785 -33.73 -18.11 -31.17
C HIS A 785 -32.98 -16.77 -31.33
N MET A 786 -32.18 -16.58 -32.38
CA MET A 786 -31.44 -15.33 -32.65
C MET A 786 -31.73 -14.75 -34.04
N ALA A 787 -31.48 -13.44 -34.20
CA ALA A 787 -31.62 -12.76 -35.47
C ALA A 787 -30.66 -13.32 -36.54
N ARG A 788 -31.14 -13.40 -37.79
CA ARG A 788 -30.43 -14.06 -38.90
C ARG A 788 -29.00 -13.57 -39.14
N HIS A 789 -28.73 -12.28 -38.95
CA HIS A 789 -27.39 -11.71 -39.17
C HIS A 789 -26.38 -12.18 -38.11
N LYS A 790 -26.83 -12.54 -36.89
CA LYS A 790 -26.01 -13.05 -35.77
C LYS A 790 -25.71 -14.54 -35.86
N VAL A 791 -26.44 -15.28 -36.69
CA VAL A 791 -26.22 -16.73 -36.86
C VAL A 791 -24.81 -16.96 -37.43
N PRO A 792 -23.94 -17.73 -36.74
CA PRO A 792 -22.62 -18.10 -37.25
C PRO A 792 -22.71 -18.72 -38.64
N GLN A 793 -21.85 -18.25 -39.55
CA GLN A 793 -21.66 -18.85 -40.87
C GLN A 793 -20.83 -20.13 -40.76
N TYR A 794 -19.94 -20.20 -39.77
CA TYR A 794 -19.09 -21.34 -39.49
C TYR A 794 -19.26 -21.79 -38.04
N ILE A 795 -19.32 -23.09 -37.83
CA ILE A 795 -19.30 -23.72 -36.50
C ILE A 795 -18.21 -24.77 -36.49
N GLU A 796 -17.33 -24.70 -35.50
CA GLU A 796 -16.22 -25.62 -35.33
C GLU A 796 -16.24 -26.21 -33.93
N PHE A 797 -16.01 -27.51 -33.83
CA PHE A 797 -15.80 -28.18 -32.55
C PHE A 797 -14.30 -28.34 -32.28
N MET A 798 -13.86 -27.94 -31.10
CA MET A 798 -12.48 -28.00 -30.65
C MET A 798 -12.35 -28.83 -29.36
N ASP A 799 -11.18 -29.42 -29.15
CA ASP A 799 -10.87 -30.10 -27.88
C ASP A 799 -10.47 -29.11 -26.79
N THR A 800 -9.70 -28.07 -27.15
CA THR A 800 -9.24 -27.00 -26.26
C THR A 800 -9.09 -25.67 -27.01
N PHE A 801 -9.16 -24.55 -26.29
CA PHE A 801 -8.85 -23.23 -26.85
C PHE A 801 -7.37 -22.86 -26.62
N PRO A 802 -6.76 -22.08 -27.52
CA PRO A 802 -5.46 -21.47 -27.24
C PRO A 802 -5.62 -20.45 -26.11
N MET A 803 -4.91 -20.64 -24.99
CA MET A 803 -4.97 -19.76 -23.81
C MET A 803 -3.61 -19.14 -23.50
N ASN A 804 -3.61 -17.98 -22.84
CA ASN A 804 -2.43 -17.41 -22.22
C ASN A 804 -2.19 -17.98 -20.80
N ALA A 805 -1.08 -17.59 -20.18
CA ALA A 805 -0.68 -18.01 -18.83
C ALA A 805 -1.67 -17.70 -17.71
N ALA A 806 -2.52 -16.68 -17.91
CA ALA A 806 -3.55 -16.27 -16.96
C ALA A 806 -4.88 -17.03 -17.16
N GLY A 807 -4.92 -17.98 -18.10
CA GLY A 807 -6.12 -18.74 -18.43
C GLY A 807 -7.10 -17.99 -19.36
N LYS A 808 -6.65 -16.93 -20.06
CA LYS A 808 -7.48 -16.17 -21.00
C LYS A 808 -7.30 -16.68 -22.44
N VAL A 809 -8.40 -16.85 -23.16
CA VAL A 809 -8.41 -17.30 -24.56
C VAL A 809 -7.78 -16.26 -25.51
N LEU A 810 -6.97 -16.73 -26.46
CA LEU A 810 -6.28 -15.95 -27.47
C LEU A 810 -7.05 -15.93 -28.81
N LYS A 811 -8.12 -15.13 -28.89
CA LYS A 811 -9.00 -15.05 -30.09
C LYS A 811 -8.29 -14.65 -31.39
N TYR A 812 -7.22 -13.85 -31.34
CA TYR A 812 -6.47 -13.49 -32.56
C TYR A 812 -5.84 -14.72 -33.22
N LYS A 813 -5.29 -15.63 -32.41
CA LYS A 813 -4.69 -16.88 -32.87
C LYS A 813 -5.76 -17.81 -33.45
N MET A 814 -6.92 -17.87 -32.82
CA MET A 814 -8.07 -18.60 -33.36
C MET A 814 -8.51 -18.05 -34.73
N ARG A 815 -8.52 -16.72 -34.91
CA ARG A 815 -8.82 -16.07 -36.20
C ARG A 815 -7.79 -16.40 -37.27
N GLU A 816 -6.51 -16.32 -36.95
CA GLU A 816 -5.41 -16.67 -37.88
C GLU A 816 -5.53 -18.14 -38.33
N GLU A 817 -5.66 -19.06 -37.38
CA GLU A 817 -5.79 -20.49 -37.67
C GLU A 817 -7.07 -20.81 -38.45
N ALA A 818 -8.19 -20.15 -38.14
CA ALA A 818 -9.44 -20.30 -38.87
C ALA A 818 -9.35 -19.74 -40.29
N ALA A 819 -8.73 -18.58 -40.48
CA ALA A 819 -8.57 -17.95 -41.80
C ALA A 819 -7.70 -18.80 -42.73
N GLU A 820 -6.61 -19.38 -42.22
CA GLU A 820 -5.78 -20.32 -42.97
C GLU A 820 -6.57 -21.59 -43.34
N ARG A 821 -7.25 -22.19 -42.37
CA ARG A 821 -7.96 -23.47 -42.53
C ARG A 821 -9.18 -23.38 -43.44
N LEU A 822 -9.91 -22.27 -43.39
CA LEU A 822 -11.07 -22.00 -44.24
C LEU A 822 -10.66 -21.43 -45.62
N GLY A 823 -9.37 -21.21 -45.87
CA GLY A 823 -8.87 -20.66 -47.15
C GLY A 823 -9.24 -19.20 -47.37
N LEU A 824 -9.43 -18.43 -46.30
CA LEU A 824 -9.92 -17.04 -46.32
C LEU A 824 -8.79 -16.00 -46.42
N VAL A 825 -7.53 -16.43 -46.46
CA VAL A 825 -6.33 -15.56 -46.51
C VAL A 825 -6.35 -14.58 -47.70
N GLY A 826 -6.97 -14.96 -48.82
CA GLY A 826 -7.14 -14.08 -50.00
C GLY A 826 -8.19 -12.97 -49.83
N ALA A 827 -9.14 -13.11 -48.91
CA ALA A 827 -10.16 -12.10 -48.59
C ALA A 827 -9.65 -11.04 -47.60
N ALA A 828 -8.55 -11.31 -46.89
CA ALA A 828 -7.93 -10.38 -45.94
C ALA A 828 -7.27 -9.15 -46.60
N GLY A 829 -7.11 -9.15 -47.92
CA GLY A 829 -6.51 -8.05 -48.71
C GLY A 829 -7.49 -6.94 -49.10
N ILE A 830 -8.74 -6.96 -48.63
CA ILE A 830 -9.72 -5.89 -48.85
C ILE A 830 -9.65 -4.95 -47.64
N ASP A 831 -8.98 -3.83 -47.83
CA ASP A 831 -8.81 -2.76 -46.83
C ASP A 831 -10.17 -2.35 -46.24
N THR A 832 -10.37 -2.69 -44.96
CA THR A 832 -11.56 -2.34 -44.18
C THR A 832 -11.27 -1.28 -43.11
N ALA A 833 -10.14 -0.57 -43.20
CA ALA A 833 -9.85 0.58 -42.34
C ALA A 833 -9.24 1.75 -43.14
N GLY A 834 -9.96 2.20 -44.17
CA GLY A 834 -9.73 3.49 -44.82
C GLY A 834 -10.23 4.67 -43.96
N GLY A 835 -9.62 4.90 -42.80
CA GLY A 835 -9.73 6.15 -42.06
C GLY A 835 -8.87 7.21 -42.73
N GLY A 836 -9.50 8.19 -43.38
CA GLY A 836 -8.85 9.18 -44.23
C GLY A 836 -7.71 9.94 -43.54
N LYS A 837 -6.57 10.01 -44.21
CA LYS A 837 -5.62 11.12 -44.03
C LYS A 837 -6.26 12.38 -44.59
N ASN A 838 -6.69 13.27 -43.71
CA ASN A 838 -6.57 14.72 -43.84
C ASN A 838 -6.70 15.36 -42.46
#